data_AF-A0A135WER7-F1
#
_entry.id   AF-A0A135WER7-F1
#
_cell.length_a   1.000
_cell.length_b   1.000
_cell.length_c   1.000
_cell.angle_alpha   90.00
_cell.angle_beta   90.00
_cell.angle_gamma   90.00
#
_symmetry.space_group_name_H-M   'P 1'
#
loop_
_entity.id
_entity.type
_entity.pdbx_description
1 polymer ?
#
loop_
_entity_poly.entity_id
_entity_poly.type
_entity_poly.pdbx_seq_one_letter_code
_entity_poly.pdbx_strand_id
1 'polypeptide(L)'
;MAEHYALPFSKIEKIMETLELREIISKDWRTDDYIKKQLLCNKLKYSNDLSRFRILDYNINDYDGIAEEKYIKDDKENTIYLKTYLNKNKELVDLVQQQCEIKFEINAAKEKISCQLIYFYHRDADKEELRRKKAIILETFSYEEFRNLVMHVGYDDFENYGDYKNYFTEIYKSGFLKARSAEELKFLYTHTPEFIFKRMALQDETIFGHLLALTKLDDTGIFSGWEDGSSALVNVLKTFSSHHFLLEKFKSDPELCNRIYFNLDGFSELEGEMKSNRIIFATFLMEGCLLSENRPKTGAPTFKIGNEYKVNTEVFGLSGDLLGFGKSNEKTFFLQQQKEVVKRVLIVPKEGDPNATELTTEDSDEGAEFYPLEMVYFIEQRQSETHNEAYQKDAVVMMVPAIYVKALADAEKWEDINETIRIVADMFGIVFGIGALALSGNPYVLLAAAADLSLALPDLTIQVFREEIAKLPGGEEFLRQWDLIYNVVGSVVAVPQLAVGLSQIVAAFYKSCLTLLKSSVKVAENVRQGLRASAISVFLDLNSGAFQRKDLRLFSPTEWVIPSAGFFSKTSECDALIQNGAFFMELDAAAIMESIKKGNGINPDIIGSISSNRKFALVYKGEIVAQGSRYDKTYQKVLQDIRKVSYSSEEVGRVLESLFNRRRIVSVEEGVELGMTPGKGIKMGYRLIDEFGNYAGELIRAQEKGDKLTYSLSVRGKAQKLNCFTRLLDEKSAQANRLPVYGNERMLMGDFNIPIAITDKYSGLGDLVLSDAMAFYQTNKKFGQLDGVIGWWKKATMYDDYGGQSINLTKFWEARAAGKSIEEAALSTFTGSKMKAKGFGKVRYEIDNIEEDQVIINFLKK
;
A
#
# COMPACT_ATOMS: atom_id res chain seq x y z
N MET A 1 -28.81 26.15 59.04
CA MET A 1 -29.74 27.00 58.26
C MET A 1 -29.57 26.68 56.80
N ALA A 2 -30.69 26.43 56.13
CA ALA A 2 -30.91 26.27 54.69
C ALA A 2 -30.51 24.92 54.05
N GLU A 3 -31.45 23.99 54.18
CA GLU A 3 -31.74 22.92 53.22
C GLU A 3 -32.34 23.45 51.90
N HIS A 4 -32.26 22.59 50.87
CA HIS A 4 -33.14 22.44 49.70
C HIS A 4 -33.39 23.62 48.73
N TYR A 5 -33.01 23.42 47.47
CA TYR A 5 -33.93 23.28 46.30
C TYR A 5 -33.08 23.04 45.03
N ALA A 6 -32.69 21.79 44.77
CA ALA A 6 -32.45 21.34 43.41
C ALA A 6 -33.67 20.51 43.03
N LEU A 7 -34.55 21.11 42.22
CA LEU A 7 -35.73 20.43 41.68
C LEU A 7 -35.27 19.15 40.94
N PRO A 8 -35.90 17.99 41.19
CA PRO A 8 -35.71 16.83 40.36
C PRO A 8 -36.42 17.12 39.03
N PHE A 9 -35.68 17.30 37.94
CA PHE A 9 -36.27 17.15 36.61
C PHE A 9 -36.91 15.77 36.57
N SER A 10 -38.24 15.77 36.53
CA SER A 10 -39.00 14.54 36.70
C SER A 10 -38.67 13.61 35.54
N LYS A 11 -38.64 12.29 35.80
CA LYS A 11 -38.53 11.27 34.75
C LYS A 11 -39.58 11.49 33.64
N ILE A 12 -40.69 12.15 33.97
CA ILE A 12 -41.79 12.53 33.09
C ILE A 12 -41.41 13.69 32.15
N GLU A 13 -40.71 14.73 32.59
CA GLU A 13 -40.25 15.83 31.71
C GLU A 13 -39.23 15.35 30.69
N LYS A 14 -38.28 14.50 31.09
CA LYS A 14 -37.31 13.91 30.16
C LYS A 14 -37.97 12.94 29.18
N ILE A 15 -39.02 12.23 29.60
CA ILE A 15 -39.87 11.40 28.74
C ILE A 15 -40.71 12.27 27.78
N MET A 16 -41.24 13.41 28.24
CA MET A 16 -41.98 14.37 27.42
C MET A 16 -41.10 15.05 26.37
N GLU A 17 -39.89 15.50 26.69
CA GLU A 17 -38.95 16.05 25.70
C GLU A 17 -38.57 15.01 24.64
N THR A 18 -38.42 13.74 25.04
CA THR A 18 -38.11 12.63 24.12
C THR A 18 -39.34 12.20 23.30
N LEU A 19 -40.56 12.35 23.85
CA LEU A 19 -41.83 12.11 23.16
C LEU A 19 -42.16 13.24 22.19
N GLU A 20 -41.92 14.49 22.54
CA GLU A 20 -42.08 15.66 21.66
C GLU A 20 -41.07 15.62 20.52
N LEU A 21 -39.80 15.27 20.76
CA LEU A 21 -38.82 15.01 19.68
C LEU A 21 -39.23 13.81 18.81
N ARG A 22 -39.81 12.74 19.39
CA ARG A 22 -40.35 11.60 18.63
C ARG A 22 -41.63 11.97 17.86
N GLU A 23 -42.49 12.84 18.38
CA GLU A 23 -43.69 13.35 17.69
C GLU A 23 -43.33 14.36 16.60
N ILE A 24 -42.30 15.18 16.79
CA ILE A 24 -41.78 16.09 15.76
C ILE A 24 -41.12 15.29 14.63
N ILE A 25 -40.35 14.24 14.94
CA ILE A 25 -39.85 13.30 13.95
C ILE A 25 -41.02 12.52 13.31
N SER A 26 -42.04 12.08 14.04
CA SER A 26 -43.18 11.33 13.48
C SER A 26 -44.17 12.16 12.66
N LYS A 27 -44.22 13.49 12.84
CA LYS A 27 -45.06 14.39 12.05
C LYS A 27 -44.52 14.58 10.64
N ASP A 28 -43.21 14.78 10.49
CA ASP A 28 -42.59 15.08 9.20
C ASP A 28 -41.91 13.87 8.53
N TRP A 29 -41.64 12.81 9.28
CA TRP A 29 -40.99 11.60 8.80
C TRP A 29 -41.84 10.36 9.02
N ARG A 30 -41.67 9.40 8.11
CA ARG A 30 -42.21 8.06 8.19
C ARG A 30 -41.07 7.08 8.38
N THR A 31 -41.22 6.16 9.34
CA THR A 31 -40.15 5.24 9.77
C THR A 31 -40.64 3.82 10.05
N ASP A 32 -41.89 3.48 9.68
CA ASP A 32 -42.44 2.15 9.88
C ASP A 32 -41.84 1.13 8.91
N ASP A 33 -41.95 -0.15 9.27
CA ASP A 33 -41.44 -1.26 8.47
C ASP A 33 -42.38 -1.66 7.32
N TYR A 34 -43.50 -0.96 7.10
CA TYR A 34 -44.38 -1.16 5.93
C TYR A 34 -43.99 -0.28 4.73
N ILE A 35 -42.78 0.27 4.74
CA ILE A 35 -42.17 0.91 3.57
C ILE A 35 -41.63 -0.18 2.65
N LYS A 36 -41.87 -0.10 1.34
CA LYS A 36 -41.25 -0.96 0.32
C LYS A 36 -39.77 -0.59 0.14
N LYS A 37 -38.93 -1.00 1.09
CA LYS A 37 -37.49 -0.71 1.17
C LYS A 37 -36.73 -1.22 -0.05
N GLN A 38 -37.06 -2.41 -0.55
CA GLN A 38 -36.42 -2.94 -1.76
C GLN A 38 -36.73 -2.07 -2.98
N LEU A 39 -38.00 -1.69 -3.14
CA LEU A 39 -38.43 -0.81 -4.24
C LEU A 39 -37.75 0.56 -4.17
N LEU A 40 -37.64 1.13 -2.97
CA LEU A 40 -36.92 2.39 -2.74
C LEU A 40 -35.47 2.29 -3.18
N CYS A 41 -34.72 1.29 -2.71
CA CYS A 41 -33.32 1.14 -3.05
C CYS A 41 -33.11 0.87 -4.54
N ASN A 42 -33.98 0.08 -5.18
CA ASN A 42 -33.93 -0.16 -6.62
C ASN A 42 -34.20 1.11 -7.44
N LYS A 43 -35.12 1.99 -6.99
CA LYS A 43 -35.35 3.30 -7.64
C LYS A 43 -34.14 4.24 -7.48
N LEU A 44 -33.49 4.24 -6.31
CA LEU A 44 -32.25 4.99 -6.08
C LEU A 44 -31.14 4.50 -7.02
N LYS A 45 -30.92 3.18 -7.07
CA LYS A 45 -29.98 2.51 -7.99
C LYS A 45 -30.21 2.90 -9.44
N TYR A 46 -31.43 2.71 -9.93
CA TYR A 46 -31.80 3.03 -11.30
C TYR A 46 -31.52 4.49 -11.67
N SER A 47 -31.74 5.41 -10.72
CA SER A 47 -31.53 6.84 -10.90
C SER A 47 -30.04 7.22 -10.85
N ASN A 48 -29.20 6.41 -10.19
CA ASN A 48 -27.75 6.58 -10.11
C ASN A 48 -26.99 5.98 -11.31
N ASP A 49 -27.33 4.78 -11.77
CA ASP A 49 -26.55 4.01 -12.77
C ASP A 49 -26.78 4.43 -14.24
N LEU A 50 -27.99 4.87 -14.61
CA LEU A 50 -28.41 4.97 -16.03
C LEU A 50 -28.52 6.39 -16.61
N SER A 51 -27.64 7.31 -16.20
CA SER A 51 -27.51 8.65 -16.84
C SER A 51 -28.77 9.53 -16.80
N ARG A 52 -29.62 9.42 -15.77
CA ARG A 52 -30.77 10.33 -15.56
C ARG A 52 -30.49 11.32 -14.44
N PHE A 53 -29.76 12.39 -14.75
CA PHE A 53 -29.62 13.63 -13.96
C PHE A 53 -29.18 13.52 -12.47
N ARG A 54 -29.03 12.33 -11.88
CA ARG A 54 -28.76 12.10 -10.44
C ARG A 54 -29.82 12.75 -9.53
N ILE A 55 -31.08 12.69 -9.96
CA ILE A 55 -32.22 13.26 -9.25
C ILE A 55 -33.34 12.20 -9.21
N LEU A 56 -34.01 12.08 -8.06
CA LEU A 56 -35.21 11.28 -7.88
C LEU A 56 -36.43 12.19 -7.74
N ASP A 57 -37.46 11.99 -8.56
CA ASP A 57 -38.81 12.53 -8.28
C ASP A 57 -39.40 11.71 -7.13
N TYR A 58 -39.28 12.26 -5.92
CA TYR A 58 -39.59 11.53 -4.70
C TYR A 58 -41.01 11.83 -4.23
N ASN A 59 -41.77 10.75 -4.04
CA ASN A 59 -43.09 10.76 -3.45
C ASN A 59 -43.19 9.62 -2.44
N ILE A 60 -43.48 9.95 -1.18
CA ILE A 60 -43.53 8.96 -0.10
C ILE A 60 -44.57 7.85 -0.34
N ASN A 61 -45.70 8.16 -0.98
CA ASN A 61 -46.80 7.21 -1.23
C ASN A 61 -46.41 6.13 -2.26
N ASP A 62 -45.36 6.34 -3.05
CA ASP A 62 -44.87 5.35 -4.00
C ASP A 62 -44.31 4.10 -3.30
N TYR A 63 -43.99 4.22 -2.01
CA TYR A 63 -43.32 3.21 -1.22
C TYR A 63 -44.25 2.54 -0.20
N ASP A 64 -45.57 2.67 -0.34
CA ASP A 64 -46.54 1.99 0.51
C ASP A 64 -46.51 0.46 0.30
N GLY A 65 -46.20 -0.26 1.38
CA GLY A 65 -46.19 -1.71 1.47
C GLY A 65 -47.40 -2.26 2.23
N ILE A 66 -47.81 -3.47 1.86
CA ILE A 66 -48.84 -4.25 2.58
C ILE A 66 -48.23 -5.31 3.51
N ALA A 67 -46.91 -5.45 3.46
CA ALA A 67 -46.13 -6.40 4.25
C ALA A 67 -44.94 -5.67 4.89
N GLU A 68 -44.47 -6.21 6.01
CA GLU A 68 -43.31 -5.69 6.75
C GLU A 68 -42.01 -6.06 6.02
N GLU A 69 -41.19 -5.08 5.70
CA GLU A 69 -39.85 -5.26 5.11
C GLU A 69 -38.81 -4.77 6.12
N LYS A 70 -38.06 -5.68 6.78
CA LYS A 70 -36.99 -5.32 7.74
C LYS A 70 -35.60 -5.21 7.12
N TYR A 71 -35.46 -5.76 5.93
CA TYR A 71 -34.20 -5.87 5.21
C TYR A 71 -34.45 -5.72 3.71
N ILE A 72 -33.37 -5.50 2.97
CA ILE A 72 -33.33 -5.61 1.51
C ILE A 72 -32.32 -6.70 1.13
N LYS A 73 -32.38 -7.15 -0.12
CA LYS A 73 -31.35 -7.98 -0.72
C LYS A 73 -30.57 -7.18 -1.76
N ASP A 74 -29.25 -7.31 -1.72
CA ASP A 74 -28.38 -6.76 -2.75
C ASP A 74 -28.32 -7.65 -4.00
N ASP A 75 -27.55 -7.24 -5.01
CA ASP A 75 -27.38 -7.98 -6.27
C ASP A 75 -26.75 -9.38 -6.10
N LYS A 76 -26.10 -9.64 -4.95
CA LYS A 76 -25.49 -10.93 -4.60
C LYS A 76 -26.35 -11.76 -3.65
N GLU A 77 -27.60 -11.34 -3.43
CA GLU A 77 -28.56 -11.94 -2.49
C GLU A 77 -28.14 -11.83 -1.00
N ASN A 78 -27.18 -10.96 -0.66
CA ASN A 78 -26.85 -10.69 0.74
C ASN A 78 -27.99 -9.93 1.41
N THR A 79 -28.26 -10.27 2.68
CA THR A 79 -29.29 -9.59 3.47
C THR A 79 -28.71 -8.32 4.10
N ILE A 80 -29.36 -7.18 3.87
CA ILE A 80 -28.99 -5.88 4.46
C ILE A 80 -30.15 -5.43 5.37
N TYR A 81 -29.95 -5.44 6.69
CA TYR A 81 -30.92 -4.89 7.63
C TYR A 81 -30.98 -3.37 7.49
N LEU A 82 -32.18 -2.84 7.28
CA LEU A 82 -32.33 -1.45 6.88
C LEU A 82 -33.47 -0.77 7.62
N LYS A 83 -33.14 0.32 8.32
CA LYS A 83 -34.12 1.33 8.74
C LYS A 83 -34.17 2.46 7.73
N THR A 84 -35.39 2.91 7.44
CA THR A 84 -35.63 3.97 6.46
C THR A 84 -36.39 5.09 7.12
N TYR A 85 -35.90 6.32 6.94
CA TYR A 85 -36.59 7.52 7.36
C TYR A 85 -36.93 8.30 6.09
N LEU A 86 -38.23 8.47 5.86
CA LEU A 86 -38.78 9.09 4.66
C LEU A 86 -39.52 10.37 5.02
N ASN A 87 -39.06 11.51 4.51
CA ASN A 87 -39.74 12.78 4.73
C ASN A 87 -41.07 12.80 3.95
N LYS A 88 -42.16 13.24 4.59
CA LYS A 88 -43.51 13.13 3.98
C LYS A 88 -43.76 14.08 2.81
N ASN A 89 -42.86 15.02 2.53
CA ASN A 89 -43.03 15.96 1.43
C ASN A 89 -42.64 15.35 0.07
N LYS A 90 -43.53 15.46 -0.91
CA LYS A 90 -43.25 15.13 -2.31
C LYS A 90 -42.43 16.26 -2.95
N GLU A 91 -41.23 15.94 -3.44
CA GLU A 91 -40.29 16.91 -4.02
C GLU A 91 -39.11 16.21 -4.70
N LEU A 92 -38.29 16.92 -5.48
CA LEU A 92 -37.05 16.37 -6.06
C LEU A 92 -35.99 16.08 -4.99
N VAL A 93 -35.35 14.92 -5.07
CA VAL A 93 -34.24 14.51 -4.18
C VAL A 93 -32.94 14.40 -4.97
N ASP A 94 -31.87 14.94 -4.39
CA ASP A 94 -30.53 14.92 -4.95
C ASP A 94 -29.85 13.58 -4.66
N LEU A 95 -29.39 12.89 -5.69
CA LEU A 95 -28.69 11.63 -5.62
C LEU A 95 -27.22 11.74 -6.03
N VAL A 96 -26.70 12.95 -6.24
CA VAL A 96 -25.28 13.12 -6.53
C VAL A 96 -24.49 12.65 -5.30
N GLN A 97 -23.62 11.64 -5.46
CA GLN A 97 -22.89 11.03 -4.34
C GLN A 97 -22.15 12.05 -3.45
N GLN A 98 -21.63 13.14 -4.03
CA GLN A 98 -20.94 14.21 -3.31
C GLN A 98 -21.88 15.13 -2.50
N GLN A 99 -23.18 15.07 -2.77
CA GLN A 99 -24.23 15.86 -2.11
C GLN A 99 -25.00 15.01 -1.07
N CYS A 100 -24.77 13.70 -1.06
CA CYS A 100 -25.20 12.82 0.01
C CYS A 100 -24.25 12.93 1.21
N GLU A 101 -24.78 12.77 2.43
CA GLU A 101 -24.00 12.75 3.66
C GLU A 101 -23.91 11.31 4.17
N ILE A 102 -22.69 10.87 4.50
CA ILE A 102 -22.46 9.63 5.25
C ILE A 102 -22.21 10.01 6.69
N LYS A 103 -23.03 9.47 7.59
CA LYS A 103 -22.85 9.63 9.03
C LYS A 103 -22.60 8.25 9.63
N PHE A 104 -21.50 8.11 10.38
CA PHE A 104 -21.11 6.84 10.98
C PHE A 104 -20.82 7.09 12.45
N GLU A 105 -21.52 6.37 13.32
CA GLU A 105 -21.40 6.51 14.77
C GLU A 105 -21.17 5.15 15.41
N ILE A 106 -20.18 5.10 16.30
CA ILE A 106 -19.89 3.95 17.14
C ILE A 106 -20.18 4.32 18.59
N ASN A 107 -21.04 3.54 19.24
CA ASN A 107 -21.28 3.60 20.67
C ASN A 107 -20.85 2.27 21.29
N ALA A 108 -19.56 2.16 21.61
CA ALA A 108 -18.99 0.94 22.17
C ALA A 108 -19.65 0.54 23.51
N ALA A 109 -19.96 1.52 24.38
CA ALA A 109 -20.64 1.30 25.66
C ALA A 109 -22.05 0.70 25.53
N LYS A 110 -22.69 0.83 24.37
CA LYS A 110 -24.00 0.22 24.06
C LYS A 110 -23.90 -0.89 23.03
N GLU A 111 -22.69 -1.25 22.60
CA GLU A 111 -22.42 -2.23 21.54
C GLU A 111 -23.25 -1.95 20.26
N LYS A 112 -23.24 -0.70 19.81
CA LYS A 112 -24.02 -0.27 18.62
C LYS A 112 -23.19 0.50 17.63
N ILE A 113 -23.32 0.10 16.36
CA ILE A 113 -22.91 0.87 15.19
C ILE A 113 -24.18 1.39 14.50
N SER A 114 -24.14 2.64 14.05
CA SER A 114 -25.16 3.24 13.20
C SER A 114 -24.48 3.88 12.01
N CYS A 115 -24.87 3.44 10.82
CA CYS A 115 -24.34 3.91 9.55
C CYS A 115 -25.50 4.49 8.74
N GLN A 116 -25.46 5.79 8.45
CA GLN A 116 -26.54 6.49 7.76
C GLN A 116 -26.07 7.06 6.43
N LEU A 117 -26.80 6.74 5.37
CA LEU A 117 -26.71 7.38 4.06
C LEU A 117 -27.88 8.36 3.92
N ILE A 118 -27.56 9.65 3.87
CA ILE A 118 -28.53 10.73 3.96
C ILE A 118 -28.59 11.45 2.61
N TYR A 119 -29.80 11.50 2.05
CA TYR A 119 -30.13 12.26 0.85
C TYR A 119 -30.88 13.52 1.22
N PHE A 120 -30.68 14.57 0.42
CA PHE A 120 -31.30 15.88 0.64
C PHE A 120 -32.25 16.21 -0.51
N TYR A 121 -33.26 17.01 -0.22
CA TYR A 121 -34.06 17.62 -1.28
C TYR A 121 -33.18 18.51 -2.16
N HIS A 122 -33.43 18.43 -3.46
CA HIS A 122 -32.66 19.12 -4.49
C HIS A 122 -32.71 20.64 -4.29
N ARG A 123 -31.66 21.34 -4.69
CA ARG A 123 -31.57 22.81 -4.57
C ARG A 123 -32.64 23.55 -5.37
N ASP A 124 -33.16 22.92 -6.42
CA ASP A 124 -34.19 23.44 -7.31
C ASP A 124 -35.58 22.86 -6.97
N ALA A 125 -35.78 22.38 -5.74
CA ALA A 125 -37.09 22.00 -5.23
C ALA A 125 -38.10 23.16 -5.33
N ASP A 126 -39.35 22.85 -5.66
CA ASP A 126 -40.45 23.83 -5.80
C ASP A 126 -40.72 24.54 -4.46
N LYS A 127 -40.68 23.79 -3.35
CA LYS A 127 -40.79 24.37 -2.01
C LYS A 127 -39.45 24.87 -1.50
N GLU A 128 -39.29 26.20 -1.44
CA GLU A 128 -38.04 26.83 -0.99
C GLU A 128 -37.60 26.38 0.42
N GLU A 129 -38.56 26.21 1.34
CA GLU A 129 -38.32 25.76 2.71
C GLU A 129 -37.77 24.32 2.81
N LEU A 130 -37.89 23.51 1.75
CA LEU A 130 -37.39 22.14 1.71
C LEU A 130 -36.01 22.01 1.08
N ARG A 131 -35.55 23.01 0.32
CA ARG A 131 -34.26 22.97 -0.38
C ARG A 131 -33.14 22.62 0.58
N ARG A 132 -32.40 21.54 0.29
CA ARG A 132 -31.30 21.01 1.12
C ARG A 132 -31.70 20.53 2.52
N LYS A 133 -32.99 20.35 2.83
CA LYS A 133 -33.41 19.57 4.01
C LYS A 133 -33.26 18.08 3.71
N LYS A 134 -33.05 17.28 4.75
CA LYS A 134 -32.96 15.81 4.62
C LYS A 134 -34.30 15.29 4.07
N ALA A 135 -34.21 14.41 3.09
CA ALA A 135 -35.36 13.81 2.42
C ALA A 135 -35.47 12.31 2.70
N ILE A 136 -34.36 11.59 2.57
CA ILE A 136 -34.28 10.14 2.77
C ILE A 136 -33.07 9.84 3.64
N ILE A 137 -33.24 9.02 4.66
CA ILE A 137 -32.14 8.46 5.45
C ILE A 137 -32.26 6.95 5.41
N LEU A 138 -31.20 6.29 4.96
CA LEU A 138 -31.05 4.85 4.97
C LEU A 138 -30.04 4.50 6.07
N GLU A 139 -30.45 3.71 7.06
CA GLU A 139 -29.62 3.37 8.23
C GLU A 139 -29.41 1.86 8.33
N THR A 140 -28.14 1.45 8.41
CA THR A 140 -27.70 0.07 8.68
C THR A 140 -26.91 0.00 10.00
N PHE A 141 -26.62 -1.22 10.46
CA PHE A 141 -26.08 -1.45 11.80
C PHE A 141 -24.71 -2.12 11.82
N SER A 142 -24.11 -2.36 10.65
CA SER A 142 -22.73 -2.80 10.51
C SER A 142 -22.05 -2.06 9.36
N TYR A 143 -20.72 -2.06 9.38
CA TYR A 143 -19.93 -1.48 8.30
C TYR A 143 -20.15 -2.23 6.98
N GLU A 144 -20.18 -3.56 7.02
CA GLU A 144 -20.33 -4.39 5.82
C GLU A 144 -21.71 -4.20 5.17
N GLU A 145 -22.78 -4.22 5.96
CA GLU A 145 -24.13 -3.92 5.46
C GLU A 145 -24.21 -2.52 4.88
N PHE A 146 -23.52 -1.55 5.47
CA PHE A 146 -23.46 -0.19 4.95
C PHE A 146 -22.74 -0.12 3.60
N ARG A 147 -21.60 -0.82 3.47
CA ARG A 147 -20.85 -0.92 2.21
C ARG A 147 -21.70 -1.57 1.12
N ASN A 148 -22.35 -2.69 1.44
CA ASN A 148 -23.24 -3.39 0.51
C ASN A 148 -24.43 -2.51 0.12
N LEU A 149 -25.02 -1.77 1.06
CA LEU A 149 -26.09 -0.80 0.77
C LEU A 149 -25.63 0.29 -0.20
N VAL A 150 -24.48 0.91 0.06
CA VAL A 150 -23.95 2.00 -0.79
C VAL A 150 -23.72 1.49 -2.22
N MET A 151 -23.16 0.29 -2.36
CA MET A 151 -22.97 -0.33 -3.66
C MET A 151 -24.32 -0.66 -4.33
N HIS A 152 -25.26 -1.21 -3.58
CA HIS A 152 -26.58 -1.59 -4.07
C HIS A 152 -27.38 -0.41 -4.60
N VAL A 153 -27.29 0.77 -3.98
CA VAL A 153 -27.98 1.98 -4.45
C VAL A 153 -27.28 2.66 -5.64
N GLY A 154 -26.32 2.01 -6.30
CA GLY A 154 -25.69 2.49 -7.54
C GLY A 154 -24.51 3.44 -7.33
N TYR A 155 -23.86 3.39 -6.16
CA TYR A 155 -22.58 4.05 -5.96
C TYR A 155 -21.42 3.06 -6.04
N ASP A 156 -20.23 3.56 -6.39
CA ASP A 156 -19.01 2.77 -6.33
C ASP A 156 -18.61 2.50 -4.87
N ASP A 157 -17.83 1.44 -4.66
CA ASP A 157 -17.32 1.06 -3.35
C ASP A 157 -16.51 2.21 -2.74
N PHE A 158 -16.98 2.72 -1.60
CA PHE A 158 -16.36 3.88 -0.97
C PHE A 158 -14.93 3.57 -0.47
N GLU A 159 -14.56 2.30 -0.30
CA GLU A 159 -13.18 1.90 0.02
C GLU A 159 -12.19 2.17 -1.12
N ASN A 160 -12.65 2.35 -2.36
CA ASN A 160 -11.78 2.76 -3.47
C ASN A 160 -11.26 4.19 -3.30
N TYR A 161 -11.78 4.96 -2.33
CA TYR A 161 -11.49 6.37 -2.13
C TYR A 161 -10.78 6.62 -0.80
N GLY A 162 -9.59 7.21 -0.87
CA GLY A 162 -8.75 7.51 0.30
C GLY A 162 -9.43 8.33 1.41
N ASP A 163 -10.30 9.28 1.05
CA ASP A 163 -11.01 10.14 2.00
C ASP A 163 -11.95 9.36 2.91
N TYR A 164 -12.75 8.45 2.35
CA TYR A 164 -13.66 7.60 3.13
C TYR A 164 -12.87 6.61 3.98
N LYS A 165 -11.84 6.01 3.39
CA LYS A 165 -10.86 5.19 4.09
C LYS A 165 -10.30 5.91 5.33
N ASN A 166 -9.95 7.20 5.23
CA ASN A 166 -9.45 8.00 6.35
C ASN A 166 -10.56 8.32 7.36
N TYR A 167 -11.74 8.71 6.89
CA TYR A 167 -12.92 9.00 7.73
C TYR A 167 -13.27 7.82 8.65
N PHE A 168 -13.39 6.61 8.11
CA PHE A 168 -13.66 5.43 8.93
C PHE A 168 -12.50 5.11 9.88
N THR A 169 -11.25 5.23 9.41
CA THR A 169 -10.06 4.99 10.25
C THR A 169 -10.07 5.90 11.49
N GLU A 170 -10.36 7.20 11.33
CA GLU A 170 -10.40 8.14 12.45
C GLU A 170 -11.55 7.87 13.43
N ILE A 171 -12.72 7.45 12.94
CA ILE A 171 -13.86 7.10 13.81
C ILE A 171 -13.54 5.88 14.66
N TYR A 172 -13.06 4.80 14.04
CA TYR A 172 -12.69 3.59 14.77
C TYR A 172 -11.53 3.87 15.73
N LYS A 173 -10.49 4.59 15.29
CA LYS A 173 -9.38 5.01 16.15
C LYS A 173 -9.87 5.79 17.37
N SER A 174 -10.78 6.75 17.17
CA SER A 174 -11.38 7.47 18.30
C SER A 174 -12.20 6.55 19.20
N GLY A 175 -12.86 5.52 18.66
CA GLY A 175 -13.57 4.50 19.44
C GLY A 175 -12.63 3.76 20.36
N PHE A 176 -11.53 3.21 19.82
CA PHE A 176 -10.50 2.52 20.61
C PHE A 176 -9.88 3.40 21.69
N LEU A 177 -9.54 4.66 21.38
CA LEU A 177 -8.96 5.58 22.36
C LEU A 177 -9.93 5.99 23.48
N LYS A 178 -11.24 5.86 23.26
CA LYS A 178 -12.28 6.22 24.24
C LYS A 178 -12.80 5.02 25.02
N ALA A 179 -12.47 3.80 24.59
CA ALA A 179 -12.93 2.57 25.22
C ALA A 179 -12.44 2.49 26.68
N ARG A 180 -13.33 2.10 27.59
CA ARG A 180 -13.07 2.07 29.05
C ARG A 180 -13.15 0.68 29.66
N SER A 181 -13.67 -0.31 28.92
CA SER A 181 -13.84 -1.68 29.39
C SER A 181 -13.42 -2.70 28.34
N ALA A 182 -13.24 -3.95 28.78
CA ALA A 182 -12.87 -5.05 27.89
C ALA A 182 -14.02 -5.42 26.93
N GLU A 183 -15.27 -5.27 27.36
CA GLU A 183 -16.47 -5.50 26.53
C GLU A 183 -16.57 -4.47 25.39
N GLU A 184 -16.28 -3.20 25.70
CA GLU A 184 -16.21 -2.14 24.69
C GLU A 184 -15.12 -2.44 23.65
N LEU A 185 -13.95 -2.92 24.09
CA LEU A 185 -12.86 -3.32 23.22
C LEU A 185 -13.22 -4.56 22.38
N LYS A 186 -13.87 -5.56 22.98
CA LYS A 186 -14.35 -6.76 22.28
C LYS A 186 -15.25 -6.35 21.13
N PHE A 187 -16.27 -5.55 21.42
CA PHE A 187 -17.20 -5.04 20.42
C PHE A 187 -16.47 -4.34 19.26
N LEU A 188 -15.51 -3.47 19.57
CA LEU A 188 -14.74 -2.74 18.56
C LEU A 188 -13.90 -3.68 17.70
N TYR A 189 -13.12 -4.58 18.29
CA TYR A 189 -12.27 -5.49 17.51
C TYR A 189 -13.06 -6.52 16.70
N THR A 190 -14.25 -6.92 17.13
CA THR A 190 -15.13 -7.81 16.35
C THR A 190 -15.73 -7.11 15.13
N HIS A 191 -16.06 -5.82 15.23
CA HIS A 191 -16.80 -5.10 14.17
C HIS A 191 -15.96 -4.14 13.33
N THR A 192 -14.65 -4.05 13.59
CA THR A 192 -13.74 -3.20 12.82
C THR A 192 -13.31 -3.91 11.52
N PRO A 193 -13.46 -3.27 10.35
CA PRO A 193 -12.96 -3.79 9.08
C PRO A 193 -11.43 -3.98 9.07
N GLU A 194 -10.95 -5.03 8.41
CA GLU A 194 -9.53 -5.42 8.46
C GLU A 194 -8.56 -4.33 8.00
N PHE A 195 -8.90 -3.59 6.93
CA PHE A 195 -8.03 -2.52 6.41
C PHE A 195 -7.79 -1.39 7.43
N ILE A 196 -8.61 -1.27 8.48
CA ILE A 196 -8.49 -0.25 9.51
C ILE A 196 -7.41 -0.60 10.53
N PHE A 197 -7.23 -1.88 10.90
CA PHE A 197 -6.31 -2.29 11.97
C PHE A 197 -4.89 -1.74 11.78
N LYS A 198 -4.29 -1.93 10.60
CA LYS A 198 -2.95 -1.40 10.30
C LYS A 198 -2.90 0.13 10.13
N ARG A 199 -4.03 0.78 9.82
CA ARG A 199 -4.10 2.22 9.51
C ARG A 199 -4.35 3.11 10.72
N MET A 200 -4.93 2.57 11.80
CA MET A 200 -5.15 3.34 13.03
C MET A 200 -3.83 3.80 13.66
N ALA A 201 -2.73 3.04 13.45
CA ALA A 201 -1.40 3.33 13.96
C ALA A 201 -1.42 3.69 15.45
N LEU A 202 -2.08 2.85 16.25
CA LEU A 202 -2.05 2.95 17.71
C LEU A 202 -0.66 2.54 18.22
N GLN A 203 -0.26 3.05 19.38
CA GLN A 203 1.00 2.65 20.01
C GLN A 203 0.93 1.19 20.47
N ASP A 204 2.00 0.42 20.26
CA ASP A 204 2.03 -1.01 20.60
C ASP A 204 1.75 -1.27 22.09
N GLU A 205 2.17 -0.39 23.01
CA GLU A 205 1.82 -0.49 24.44
C GLU A 205 0.31 -0.36 24.69
N THR A 206 -0.37 0.51 23.93
CA THR A 206 -1.82 0.67 24.05
C THR A 206 -2.52 -0.59 23.56
N ILE A 207 -2.11 -1.11 22.40
CA ILE A 207 -2.66 -2.34 21.81
C ILE A 207 -2.42 -3.53 22.75
N PHE A 208 -1.24 -3.63 23.36
CA PHE A 208 -0.94 -4.66 24.36
C PHE A 208 -1.81 -4.54 25.62
N GLY A 209 -2.08 -3.31 26.07
CA GLY A 209 -3.08 -3.07 27.12
C GLY A 209 -4.47 -3.60 26.73
N HIS A 210 -4.88 -3.44 25.47
CA HIS A 210 -6.13 -3.99 24.97
C HIS A 210 -6.11 -5.52 24.95
N LEU A 211 -5.01 -6.13 24.49
CA LEU A 211 -4.82 -7.58 24.49
C LEU A 211 -5.01 -8.15 25.90
N LEU A 212 -4.30 -7.59 26.90
CA LEU A 212 -4.42 -8.02 28.29
C LEU A 212 -5.84 -7.86 28.86
N ALA A 213 -6.55 -6.80 28.48
CA ALA A 213 -7.93 -6.59 28.92
C ALA A 213 -8.86 -7.66 28.36
N LEU A 214 -8.72 -8.01 27.07
CA LEU A 214 -9.50 -9.06 26.42
C LEU A 214 -9.15 -10.45 26.95
N THR A 215 -7.87 -10.75 27.16
CA THR A 215 -7.44 -12.03 27.77
C THR A 215 -7.95 -12.19 29.20
N LYS A 216 -8.16 -11.11 29.95
CA LYS A 216 -8.80 -11.17 31.28
C LYS A 216 -10.31 -11.38 31.19
N LEU A 217 -10.97 -10.79 30.21
CA LEU A 217 -12.40 -11.00 29.97
C LEU A 217 -12.67 -12.45 29.58
N ASP A 218 -11.81 -13.01 28.75
CA ASP A 218 -11.82 -14.41 28.30
C ASP A 218 -11.80 -15.42 29.47
N ASP A 219 -10.86 -15.25 30.40
CA ASP A 219 -10.71 -16.08 31.60
C ASP A 219 -11.96 -16.21 32.47
N THR A 220 -12.88 -15.26 32.39
CA THR A 220 -14.13 -15.32 33.17
C THR A 220 -15.13 -16.33 32.61
N GLY A 221 -14.80 -17.02 31.51
CA GLY A 221 -15.66 -17.97 30.82
C GLY A 221 -16.65 -17.29 29.86
N ILE A 222 -16.62 -15.96 29.73
CA ILE A 222 -17.51 -15.20 28.85
C ILE A 222 -17.30 -15.53 27.35
N PHE A 223 -16.12 -16.04 26.96
CA PHE A 223 -15.86 -16.53 25.61
C PHE A 223 -16.07 -18.05 25.44
N SER A 224 -16.27 -18.80 26.53
CA SER A 224 -16.57 -20.23 26.43
C SER A 224 -17.95 -20.43 25.79
N GLY A 225 -17.95 -20.97 24.56
CA GLY A 225 -19.16 -21.25 23.77
C GLY A 225 -19.63 -20.15 22.80
N TRP A 226 -18.88 -19.06 22.61
CA TRP A 226 -19.26 -17.96 21.68
C TRP A 226 -18.10 -17.62 20.72
N GLU A 227 -18.31 -17.79 19.41
CA GLU A 227 -17.31 -17.53 18.35
C GLU A 227 -16.69 -16.11 18.40
N ASP A 228 -17.47 -15.10 18.84
CA ASP A 228 -17.13 -13.67 18.72
C ASP A 228 -15.93 -13.19 19.57
N GLY A 229 -15.60 -13.89 20.65
CA GLY A 229 -14.57 -13.47 21.61
C GLY A 229 -13.14 -13.67 21.10
N SER A 230 -12.90 -14.85 20.54
CA SER A 230 -11.59 -15.25 20.00
C SER A 230 -11.24 -14.46 18.74
N SER A 231 -12.23 -14.08 17.93
CA SER A 231 -12.03 -13.19 16.77
C SER A 231 -11.54 -11.79 17.19
N ALA A 232 -12.02 -11.25 18.31
CA ALA A 232 -11.53 -9.97 18.84
C ALA A 232 -10.05 -10.06 19.24
N LEU A 233 -9.65 -11.14 19.93
CA LEU A 233 -8.25 -11.39 20.29
C LEU A 233 -7.35 -11.50 19.06
N VAL A 234 -7.78 -12.25 18.03
CA VAL A 234 -7.06 -12.37 16.76
C VAL A 234 -6.92 -11.01 16.06
N ASN A 235 -7.99 -10.21 16.03
CA ASN A 235 -7.97 -8.89 15.39
C ASN A 235 -7.09 -7.87 16.12
N VAL A 236 -6.90 -8.00 17.44
CA VAL A 236 -5.92 -7.19 18.18
C VAL A 236 -4.51 -7.43 17.64
N LEU A 237 -4.17 -8.68 17.31
CA LEU A 237 -2.84 -9.04 16.81
C LEU A 237 -2.54 -8.40 15.46
N LYS A 238 -3.56 -8.33 14.59
CA LYS A 238 -3.50 -7.63 13.29
C LYS A 238 -3.19 -6.13 13.41
N THR A 239 -3.35 -5.55 14.61
CA THR A 239 -3.20 -4.11 14.87
C THR A 239 -1.78 -3.72 15.27
N PHE A 240 -0.96 -4.66 15.78
CA PHE A 240 0.41 -4.37 16.19
C PHE A 240 1.27 -3.89 15.01
N SER A 241 2.05 -2.84 15.26
CA SER A 241 2.95 -2.26 14.26
C SER A 241 4.33 -2.93 14.26
N SER A 242 4.78 -3.44 15.41
CA SER A 242 6.04 -4.15 15.57
C SER A 242 5.83 -5.59 16.08
N HIS A 243 6.15 -6.57 15.24
CA HIS A 243 6.20 -7.97 15.65
C HIS A 243 7.23 -8.21 16.78
N HIS A 244 8.32 -7.45 16.79
CA HIS A 244 9.36 -7.58 17.81
C HIS A 244 8.83 -7.26 19.22
N PHE A 245 8.02 -6.20 19.36
CA PHE A 245 7.46 -5.81 20.66
C PHE A 245 6.62 -6.95 21.28
N LEU A 246 5.72 -7.52 20.48
CA LEU A 246 4.82 -8.59 20.93
C LEU A 246 5.60 -9.86 21.30
N LEU A 247 6.61 -10.24 20.50
CA LEU A 247 7.45 -11.38 20.79
C LEU A 247 8.23 -11.24 22.09
N GLU A 248 8.83 -10.07 22.36
CA GLU A 248 9.57 -9.84 23.61
C GLU A 248 8.65 -9.95 24.83
N LYS A 249 7.39 -9.48 24.73
CA LYS A 249 6.40 -9.68 25.79
C LYS A 249 6.14 -11.16 26.05
N PHE A 250 5.85 -11.94 25.02
CA PHE A 250 5.57 -13.38 25.18
C PHE A 250 6.80 -14.23 25.54
N LYS A 251 8.02 -13.79 25.17
CA LYS A 251 9.25 -14.41 25.69
C LYS A 251 9.42 -14.16 27.18
N SER A 252 9.13 -12.94 27.62
CA SER A 252 9.24 -12.56 29.04
C SER A 252 8.13 -13.17 29.91
N ASP A 253 6.98 -13.47 29.31
CA ASP A 253 5.82 -14.07 29.95
C ASP A 253 5.21 -15.18 29.07
N PRO A 254 5.83 -16.38 29.04
CA PRO A 254 5.33 -17.51 28.27
C PRO A 254 3.96 -18.01 28.74
N GLU A 255 3.63 -17.76 30.00
CA GLU A 255 2.35 -18.14 30.61
C GLU A 255 1.19 -17.38 29.98
N LEU A 256 1.36 -16.06 29.78
CA LEU A 256 0.39 -15.26 29.06
C LEU A 256 0.17 -15.77 27.63
N CYS A 257 1.25 -16.14 26.92
CA CYS A 257 1.16 -16.68 25.55
C CYS A 257 0.37 -18.00 25.52
N ASN A 258 0.66 -18.91 26.45
CA ASN A 258 -0.04 -20.20 26.57
C ASN A 258 -1.51 -20.02 26.93
N ARG A 259 -1.78 -19.16 27.90
CA ARG A 259 -3.13 -18.87 28.35
C ARG A 259 -3.98 -18.32 27.20
N ILE A 260 -3.47 -17.38 26.42
CA ILE A 260 -4.16 -16.90 25.21
C ILE A 260 -4.40 -18.06 24.25
N TYR A 261 -3.37 -18.85 23.93
CA TYR A 261 -3.49 -19.97 23.00
C TYR A 261 -4.57 -20.99 23.40
N PHE A 262 -4.60 -21.40 24.67
CA PHE A 262 -5.56 -22.40 25.16
C PHE A 262 -6.98 -21.88 25.25
N ASN A 263 -7.18 -20.58 25.46
CA ASN A 263 -8.51 -20.00 25.49
C ASN A 263 -9.07 -19.67 24.09
N LEU A 264 -8.22 -19.58 23.06
CA LEU A 264 -8.69 -19.34 21.70
C LEU A 264 -9.50 -20.54 21.20
N ASP A 265 -10.77 -20.30 20.92
CA ASP A 265 -11.72 -21.27 20.37
C ASP A 265 -12.40 -20.71 19.10
N GLY A 266 -12.98 -21.58 18.28
CA GLY A 266 -13.71 -21.20 17.07
C GLY A 266 -12.81 -20.82 15.88
N PHE A 267 -13.42 -20.15 14.90
CA PHE A 267 -12.80 -19.81 13.62
C PHE A 267 -12.92 -18.31 13.33
N SER A 268 -11.94 -17.73 12.62
CA SER A 268 -12.01 -16.38 12.07
C SER A 268 -11.50 -16.35 10.65
N GLU A 269 -11.86 -15.30 9.92
CA GLU A 269 -11.39 -15.08 8.55
C GLU A 269 -9.93 -14.60 8.52
N LEU A 270 -9.13 -15.29 7.72
CA LEU A 270 -7.77 -14.92 7.33
C LEU A 270 -7.70 -15.01 5.79
N GLU A 271 -7.41 -13.90 5.12
CA GLU A 271 -7.29 -13.80 3.65
C GLU A 271 -8.50 -14.33 2.85
N GLY A 272 -9.73 -14.21 3.38
CA GLY A 272 -10.94 -14.69 2.70
C GLY A 272 -11.42 -16.08 3.12
N GLU A 273 -10.69 -16.76 4.00
CA GLU A 273 -10.99 -18.14 4.42
C GLU A 273 -11.13 -18.26 5.95
N MET A 274 -12.06 -19.10 6.39
CA MET A 274 -12.27 -19.37 7.82
C MET A 274 -11.22 -20.35 8.34
N LYS A 275 -10.42 -19.94 9.32
CA LYS A 275 -9.37 -20.76 9.96
C LYS A 275 -9.53 -20.77 11.47
N SER A 276 -9.04 -21.84 12.11
CA SER A 276 -9.01 -21.92 13.57
C SER A 276 -8.26 -20.74 14.17
N ASN A 277 -8.83 -20.12 15.20
CA ASN A 277 -8.21 -18.98 15.88
C ASN A 277 -6.82 -19.31 16.46
N ARG A 278 -6.61 -20.57 16.90
CA ARG A 278 -5.31 -21.05 17.37
C ARG A 278 -4.27 -21.11 16.25
N ILE A 279 -4.69 -21.54 15.05
CA ILE A 279 -3.83 -21.56 13.86
C ILE A 279 -3.47 -20.13 13.44
N ILE A 280 -4.45 -19.22 13.41
CA ILE A 280 -4.20 -17.81 13.06
C ILE A 280 -3.21 -17.19 14.06
N PHE A 281 -3.44 -17.39 15.36
CA PHE A 281 -2.55 -16.93 16.42
C PHE A 281 -1.12 -17.44 16.26
N ALA A 282 -0.97 -18.75 16.09
CA ALA A 282 0.34 -19.36 15.92
C ALA A 282 1.03 -18.91 14.61
N THR A 283 0.27 -18.65 13.55
CA THR A 283 0.78 -18.11 12.29
C THR A 283 1.33 -16.71 12.48
N PHE A 284 0.60 -15.79 13.13
CA PHE A 284 1.12 -14.45 13.46
C PHE A 284 2.41 -14.49 14.29
N LEU A 285 2.50 -15.40 15.26
CA LEU A 285 3.71 -15.56 16.07
C LEU A 285 4.87 -16.17 15.29
N MET A 286 4.60 -17.10 14.39
CA MET A 286 5.59 -17.64 13.47
C MET A 286 6.13 -16.54 12.55
N GLU A 287 5.26 -15.73 11.94
CA GLU A 287 5.66 -14.58 11.12
C GLU A 287 6.59 -13.65 11.89
N GLY A 288 6.18 -13.26 13.10
CA GLY A 288 7.02 -12.44 13.96
C GLY A 288 8.37 -13.10 14.25
N CYS A 289 8.40 -14.40 14.53
CA CYS A 289 9.63 -15.12 14.84
C CYS A 289 10.57 -15.16 13.63
N LEU A 290 10.04 -15.41 12.43
CA LEU A 290 10.81 -15.44 11.19
C LEU A 290 11.40 -14.06 10.83
N LEU A 291 10.66 -12.98 11.11
CA LEU A 291 11.10 -11.59 10.94
C LEU A 291 12.05 -11.09 12.05
N SER A 292 12.35 -11.93 13.03
CA SER A 292 13.24 -11.62 14.17
C SER A 292 14.54 -12.44 14.14
N GLU A 293 15.40 -12.26 15.13
CA GLU A 293 16.63 -13.06 15.32
C GLU A 293 16.37 -14.49 15.86
N ASN A 294 15.12 -14.87 16.16
CA ASN A 294 14.78 -16.19 16.70
C ASN A 294 15.12 -17.32 15.71
N ARG A 295 15.94 -18.29 16.10
CA ARG A 295 16.29 -19.47 15.27
C ARG A 295 16.32 -20.74 16.11
N PRO A 296 16.08 -21.94 15.51
CA PRO A 296 16.24 -23.20 16.22
C PRO A 296 17.66 -23.33 16.75
N LYS A 297 17.81 -23.77 18.00
CA LYS A 297 19.12 -24.05 18.60
C LYS A 297 19.75 -25.27 17.92
N THR A 298 21.07 -25.38 17.99
CA THR A 298 21.78 -26.58 17.51
C THR A 298 21.23 -27.83 18.21
N GLY A 299 20.83 -28.83 17.41
CA GLY A 299 20.21 -30.06 17.93
C GLY A 299 18.71 -29.95 18.22
N ALA A 300 18.05 -28.85 17.81
CA ALA A 300 16.60 -28.72 17.95
C ALA A 300 15.85 -29.89 17.27
N PRO A 301 14.75 -30.37 17.87
CA PRO A 301 14.02 -31.51 17.36
C PRO A 301 13.31 -31.18 16.05
N THR A 302 13.01 -32.23 15.29
CA THR A 302 12.28 -32.16 14.01
C THR A 302 10.98 -32.91 14.13
N PHE A 303 9.87 -32.19 14.04
CA PHE A 303 8.52 -32.76 14.05
C PHE A 303 8.03 -33.00 12.62
N LYS A 304 7.23 -34.05 12.44
CA LYS A 304 6.70 -34.50 11.16
C LYS A 304 5.20 -34.74 11.27
N ILE A 305 4.44 -34.20 10.32
CA ILE A 305 3.01 -34.45 10.16
C ILE A 305 2.76 -34.92 8.71
N GLY A 306 1.92 -35.94 8.53
CA GLY A 306 1.61 -36.55 7.22
C GLY A 306 2.35 -37.87 6.96
N ASN A 307 1.87 -38.64 5.97
CA ASN A 307 2.37 -39.99 5.65
C ASN A 307 2.65 -40.87 6.88
N GLU A 308 1.61 -41.23 7.64
CA GLU A 308 1.70 -42.03 8.87
C GLU A 308 2.32 -41.29 10.08
N TYR A 309 2.85 -40.07 9.94
CA TYR A 309 3.42 -39.32 11.07
C TYR A 309 2.41 -38.35 11.69
N LYS A 310 2.38 -38.30 13.03
CA LYS A 310 1.57 -37.38 13.84
C LYS A 310 2.41 -36.81 14.98
N VAL A 311 2.02 -35.66 15.51
CA VAL A 311 2.61 -35.13 16.74
C VAL A 311 1.57 -35.26 17.83
N ASN A 312 1.93 -35.97 18.89
CA ASN A 312 1.13 -36.06 20.09
C ASN A 312 1.33 -34.82 20.94
N THR A 313 0.20 -34.27 21.37
CA THR A 313 0.13 -33.08 22.20
C THR A 313 -0.69 -33.32 23.47
N GLU A 314 -1.12 -34.58 23.72
CA GLU A 314 -2.06 -35.05 24.76
C GLU A 314 -3.00 -33.94 25.27
N VAL A 315 -4.10 -33.76 24.55
CA VAL A 315 -4.93 -32.54 24.56
C VAL A 315 -5.88 -32.44 25.77
N PHE A 316 -6.08 -31.20 26.20
CA PHE A 316 -7.03 -30.64 27.19
C PHE A 316 -6.56 -30.56 28.65
N GLY A 317 -5.48 -29.80 28.88
CA GLY A 317 -5.27 -29.18 30.20
C GLY A 317 -3.85 -28.67 30.41
N LEU A 318 -3.74 -27.51 31.05
CA LEU A 318 -2.55 -27.15 31.82
C LEU A 318 -2.49 -28.08 33.03
N SER A 319 -1.33 -28.64 33.35
CA SER A 319 -1.13 -29.37 34.61
C SER A 319 -1.31 -28.42 35.81
N GLY A 320 -2.19 -28.77 36.75
CA GLY A 320 -2.44 -27.99 37.97
C GLY A 320 -3.86 -28.12 38.51
N ASP A 321 -4.06 -27.73 39.78
CA ASP A 321 -5.29 -27.93 40.58
C ASP A 321 -6.57 -27.28 40.01
N LEU A 322 -6.47 -26.47 38.94
CA LEU A 322 -7.60 -25.71 38.39
C LEU A 322 -8.18 -26.28 37.08
N LEU A 323 -7.40 -26.89 36.16
CA LEU A 323 -7.86 -27.16 34.76
C LEU A 323 -7.18 -28.33 33.96
N GLY A 324 -6.92 -29.53 34.52
CA GLY A 324 -6.90 -30.79 33.70
C GLY A 324 -5.73 -31.78 33.84
N PHE A 325 -5.84 -32.92 33.11
CA PHE A 325 -4.98 -34.12 33.14
C PHE A 325 -3.84 -34.15 32.08
N GLY A 326 -3.50 -32.99 31.49
CA GLY A 326 -2.51 -32.90 30.40
C GLY A 326 -1.04 -32.90 30.85
N LYS A 327 -0.11 -33.15 29.91
CA LYS A 327 1.35 -33.10 30.12
C LYS A 327 1.99 -31.73 29.87
N SER A 328 1.24 -30.77 29.30
CA SER A 328 1.72 -29.39 29.15
C SER A 328 1.61 -28.64 30.49
N ASN A 329 2.52 -27.70 30.75
CA ASN A 329 2.48 -26.85 31.95
C ASN A 329 2.17 -25.39 31.57
N GLU A 330 2.01 -24.53 32.57
CA GLU A 330 1.61 -23.12 32.38
C GLU A 330 2.54 -22.35 31.41
N LYS A 331 3.80 -22.76 31.23
CA LYS A 331 4.83 -22.06 30.42
C LYS A 331 5.29 -22.80 29.18
N THR A 332 5.00 -24.10 29.04
CA THR A 332 5.52 -24.93 27.94
C THR A 332 4.50 -25.90 27.37
N PHE A 333 4.65 -26.22 26.08
CA PHE A 333 3.89 -27.26 25.39
C PHE A 333 4.64 -28.59 25.38
N PHE A 334 3.96 -29.68 25.71
CA PHE A 334 4.47 -31.03 25.45
C PHE A 334 4.26 -31.38 23.97
N LEU A 335 5.34 -31.73 23.28
CA LEU A 335 5.33 -32.22 21.90
C LEU A 335 6.09 -33.54 21.82
N GLN A 336 5.46 -34.57 21.23
CA GLN A 336 6.04 -35.90 21.05
C GLN A 336 5.78 -36.41 19.64
N GLN A 337 6.80 -36.93 18.96
CA GLN A 337 6.62 -37.51 17.64
C GLN A 337 5.98 -38.89 17.73
N GLN A 338 4.93 -39.12 16.95
CA GLN A 338 4.24 -40.39 16.81
C GLN A 338 4.22 -40.88 15.37
N LYS A 339 4.04 -42.20 15.21
CA LYS A 339 3.85 -42.86 13.93
C LYS A 339 2.70 -43.86 13.98
N GLU A 340 1.79 -43.79 13.02
CA GLU A 340 0.75 -44.77 12.79
C GLU A 340 1.34 -46.05 12.18
N VAL A 341 1.07 -47.18 12.81
CA VAL A 341 1.52 -48.50 12.40
C VAL A 341 0.37 -49.49 12.43
N VAL A 342 0.29 -50.32 11.41
CA VAL A 342 -0.71 -51.40 11.33
C VAL A 342 -0.18 -52.60 12.10
N LYS A 343 -0.81 -52.94 13.23
CA LYS A 343 -0.49 -54.14 14.03
C LYS A 343 -1.54 -55.23 13.83
N ARG A 344 -1.09 -56.49 13.81
CA ARG A 344 -2.02 -57.63 13.86
C ARG A 344 -2.59 -57.75 15.28
N VAL A 345 -3.90 -57.83 15.38
CA VAL A 345 -4.58 -58.03 16.67
C VAL A 345 -4.25 -59.43 17.17
N LEU A 346 -3.62 -59.54 18.34
CA LEU A 346 -3.45 -60.80 19.05
C LEU A 346 -4.80 -61.18 19.70
N ILE A 347 -5.72 -61.73 18.90
CA ILE A 347 -6.99 -62.22 19.43
C ILE A 347 -6.75 -63.57 20.14
N VAL A 348 -6.97 -63.61 21.46
CA VAL A 348 -7.13 -64.87 22.21
C VAL A 348 -8.46 -65.51 21.73
N PRO A 349 -8.45 -66.76 21.24
CA PRO A 349 -9.46 -67.23 20.31
C PRO A 349 -10.78 -67.57 21.00
N LYS A 350 -11.79 -66.71 20.82
CA LYS A 350 -13.20 -67.09 20.62
C LYS A 350 -13.84 -66.06 19.67
N GLU A 351 -13.93 -66.43 18.38
CA GLU A 351 -14.70 -65.73 17.32
C GLU A 351 -14.12 -64.42 16.71
N GLY A 352 -12.88 -64.43 16.22
CA GLY A 352 -12.35 -63.31 15.42
C GLY A 352 -11.41 -63.75 14.29
N ASP A 353 -11.41 -63.01 13.18
CA ASP A 353 -10.51 -63.21 12.02
C ASP A 353 -9.04 -63.14 12.47
N PRO A 354 -8.25 -64.22 12.33
CA PRO A 354 -6.84 -64.24 12.72
C PRO A 354 -5.94 -63.29 11.90
N ASN A 355 -6.48 -62.64 10.86
CA ASN A 355 -5.80 -61.60 10.08
C ASN A 355 -6.30 -60.17 10.37
N ALA A 356 -7.13 -59.98 11.40
CA ALA A 356 -7.57 -58.63 11.77
C ALA A 356 -6.36 -57.74 12.09
N THR A 357 -6.25 -56.64 11.36
CA THR A 357 -5.23 -55.61 11.55
C THR A 357 -5.87 -54.36 12.15
N GLU A 358 -5.25 -53.78 13.17
CA GLU A 358 -5.66 -52.54 13.79
C GLU A 358 -4.60 -51.46 13.53
N LEU A 359 -5.06 -50.25 13.20
CA LEU A 359 -4.19 -49.09 13.10
C LEU A 359 -3.91 -48.62 14.53
N THR A 360 -2.65 -48.73 14.95
CA THR A 360 -2.19 -48.30 16.28
C THR A 360 -1.15 -47.20 16.13
N THR A 361 -0.98 -46.38 17.16
CA THR A 361 0.04 -45.33 17.16
C THR A 361 1.20 -45.74 18.05
N GLU A 362 2.43 -45.59 17.54
CA GLU A 362 3.67 -45.82 18.30
C GLU A 362 4.41 -44.50 18.51
N ASP A 363 4.94 -44.32 19.72
CA ASP A 363 5.80 -43.19 20.07
C ASP A 363 7.16 -43.37 19.42
N SER A 364 7.57 -42.37 18.63
CA SER A 364 8.88 -42.35 17.95
C SER A 364 9.97 -41.70 18.82
N ASP A 365 9.58 -40.93 19.84
CA ASP A 365 10.44 -40.35 20.86
C ASP A 365 9.74 -40.27 22.22
N GLU A 366 10.48 -39.90 23.27
CA GLU A 366 9.96 -39.77 24.65
C GLU A 366 9.10 -38.49 24.84
N GLY A 367 9.09 -37.59 23.86
CA GLY A 367 8.49 -36.26 23.95
C GLY A 367 9.29 -35.29 24.83
N ALA A 368 9.04 -33.99 24.67
CA ALA A 368 9.67 -32.94 25.46
C ALA A 368 8.78 -31.71 25.61
N GLU A 369 9.10 -30.87 26.60
CA GLU A 369 8.45 -29.58 26.84
C GLU A 369 9.20 -28.45 26.11
N PHE A 370 8.45 -27.59 25.41
CA PHE A 370 8.98 -26.45 24.65
C PHE A 370 8.30 -25.15 25.04
N TYR A 371 9.06 -24.06 25.14
CA TYR A 371 8.45 -22.72 25.25
C TYR A 371 7.71 -22.36 23.94
N PRO A 372 6.66 -21.53 23.98
CA PRO A 372 5.79 -21.28 22.82
C PRO A 372 6.54 -20.76 21.61
N LEU A 373 7.48 -19.85 21.84
CA LEU A 373 8.32 -19.22 20.82
C LEU A 373 9.67 -19.92 20.63
N GLU A 374 9.89 -21.08 21.27
CA GLU A 374 11.09 -21.88 21.03
C GLU A 374 11.03 -22.47 19.62
N MET A 375 12.06 -22.16 18.83
CA MET A 375 12.09 -22.53 17.42
C MET A 375 12.51 -24.00 17.27
N VAL A 376 11.72 -24.75 16.49
CA VAL A 376 11.93 -26.18 16.16
C VAL A 376 11.90 -26.37 14.65
N TYR A 377 12.26 -27.56 14.18
CA TYR A 377 12.08 -27.93 12.77
C TYR A 377 10.76 -28.66 12.57
N PHE A 378 10.11 -28.45 11.43
CA PHE A 378 8.85 -29.07 11.06
C PHE A 378 8.88 -29.58 9.61
N ILE A 379 8.33 -30.77 9.36
CA ILE A 379 8.31 -31.40 8.03
C ILE A 379 6.90 -31.86 7.69
N GLU A 380 6.40 -31.44 6.53
CA GLU A 380 5.20 -32.00 5.91
C GLU A 380 5.61 -33.18 5.00
N GLN A 381 4.96 -34.34 5.16
CA GLN A 381 5.11 -35.46 4.22
C GLN A 381 3.88 -35.64 3.34
N ARG A 382 4.05 -35.43 2.02
CA ARG A 382 2.99 -35.62 1.01
C ARG A 382 3.01 -37.03 0.41
N GLN A 383 1.84 -37.59 0.09
CA GLN A 383 1.76 -38.74 -0.82
C GLN A 383 1.87 -38.23 -2.26
N SER A 384 2.74 -38.83 -3.07
CA SER A 384 2.73 -38.61 -4.52
C SER A 384 1.65 -39.49 -5.14
N GLU A 385 0.61 -38.90 -5.71
CA GLU A 385 -0.44 -39.66 -6.43
C GLU A 385 0.02 -40.20 -7.79
N THR A 386 1.25 -39.93 -8.22
CA THR A 386 1.80 -40.42 -9.48
C THR A 386 2.85 -41.51 -9.23
N HIS A 387 2.44 -42.76 -9.39
CA HIS A 387 3.35 -43.87 -9.68
C HIS A 387 3.97 -43.65 -11.05
N ASN A 388 5.02 -42.81 -11.15
CA ASN A 388 6.06 -42.92 -12.16
C ASN A 388 7.20 -41.91 -11.88
N GLU A 389 8.41 -42.46 -11.91
CA GLU A 389 9.71 -41.79 -11.99
C GLU A 389 10.34 -41.22 -10.70
N ALA A 390 11.63 -41.50 -10.60
CA ALA A 390 12.53 -41.28 -9.48
C ALA A 390 12.87 -39.79 -9.26
N TYR A 391 11.86 -38.97 -8.96
CA TYR A 391 12.08 -37.68 -8.32
C TYR A 391 12.11 -37.90 -6.80
N GLN A 392 13.17 -37.41 -6.17
CA GLN A 392 13.38 -37.50 -4.72
C GLN A 392 12.15 -36.95 -3.98
N LYS A 393 11.78 -37.61 -2.88
CA LYS A 393 10.80 -37.11 -1.90
C LYS A 393 11.20 -35.70 -1.47
N ASP A 394 10.58 -34.67 -2.02
CA ASP A 394 10.75 -33.28 -1.58
C ASP A 394 10.03 -33.07 -0.24
N ALA A 395 10.59 -33.62 0.83
CA ALA A 395 10.18 -33.35 2.19
C ALA A 395 10.67 -31.94 2.57
N VAL A 396 9.71 -31.02 2.70
CA VAL A 396 9.97 -29.60 3.00
C VAL A 396 10.29 -29.45 4.48
N VAL A 397 11.46 -28.91 4.82
CA VAL A 397 11.80 -28.62 6.23
C VAL A 397 11.65 -27.14 6.56
N MET A 398 10.66 -26.86 7.39
CA MET A 398 10.29 -25.55 7.90
C MET A 398 10.95 -25.28 9.26
N MET A 399 11.18 -24.00 9.59
CA MET A 399 11.50 -23.56 10.94
C MET A 399 10.32 -22.81 11.50
N VAL A 400 9.82 -23.27 12.63
CA VAL A 400 8.59 -22.74 13.21
C VAL A 400 8.73 -22.68 14.73
N PRO A 401 8.06 -21.75 15.42
CA PRO A 401 7.98 -21.80 16.87
C PRO A 401 7.15 -23.02 17.30
N ALA A 402 7.42 -23.58 18.48
CA ALA A 402 6.74 -24.77 19.00
C ALA A 402 5.21 -24.62 19.04
N ILE A 403 4.71 -23.41 19.30
CA ILE A 403 3.27 -23.10 19.27
C ILE A 403 2.62 -23.38 17.91
N TYR A 404 3.37 -23.25 16.81
CA TYR A 404 2.87 -23.56 15.47
C TYR A 404 2.73 -25.06 15.25
N VAL A 405 3.71 -25.86 15.69
CA VAL A 405 3.60 -27.33 15.68
C VAL A 405 2.43 -27.78 16.54
N LYS A 406 2.24 -27.17 17.72
CA LYS A 406 1.10 -27.42 18.61
C LYS A 406 -0.23 -27.11 17.91
N ALA A 407 -0.35 -25.96 17.26
CA ALA A 407 -1.57 -25.55 16.55
C ALA A 407 -1.96 -26.49 15.42
N LEU A 408 -0.97 -26.95 14.63
CA LEU A 408 -1.22 -27.90 13.55
C LEU A 408 -1.58 -29.30 14.07
N ALA A 409 -0.97 -29.74 15.17
CA ALA A 409 -1.27 -31.03 15.78
C ALA A 409 -2.63 -31.05 16.48
N ASP A 410 -3.08 -29.91 17.00
CA ASP A 410 -4.41 -29.75 17.61
C ASP A 410 -5.54 -29.60 16.57
N ALA A 411 -5.20 -29.37 15.30
CA ALA A 411 -6.19 -29.20 14.24
C ALA A 411 -6.85 -30.54 13.89
N GLU A 412 -8.18 -30.60 13.96
CA GLU A 412 -8.94 -31.84 13.72
C GLU A 412 -9.05 -32.19 12.22
N LYS A 413 -8.97 -31.19 11.32
CA LYS A 413 -9.15 -31.36 9.88
C LYS A 413 -7.83 -31.22 9.13
N TRP A 414 -7.51 -32.25 8.35
CA TRP A 414 -6.32 -32.27 7.48
C TRP A 414 -6.35 -31.22 6.35
N GLU A 415 -7.54 -30.83 5.91
CA GLU A 415 -7.73 -29.77 4.91
C GLU A 415 -7.26 -28.41 5.45
N ASP A 416 -7.64 -28.08 6.69
CA ASP A 416 -7.23 -26.86 7.39
C ASP A 416 -5.69 -26.79 7.55
N ILE A 417 -5.03 -27.93 7.80
CA ILE A 417 -3.56 -28.04 7.90
C ILE A 417 -2.90 -27.75 6.55
N ASN A 418 -3.31 -28.47 5.49
CA ASN A 418 -2.71 -28.33 4.15
C ASN A 418 -2.87 -26.91 3.58
N GLU A 419 -4.05 -26.32 3.78
CA GLU A 419 -4.37 -24.99 3.28
C GLU A 419 -3.61 -23.91 4.07
N THR A 420 -3.48 -24.04 5.39
CA THR A 420 -2.64 -23.15 6.21
C THR A 420 -1.18 -23.21 5.78
N ILE A 421 -0.63 -24.42 5.57
CA ILE A 421 0.75 -24.59 5.08
C ILE A 421 0.92 -23.93 3.71
N ARG A 422 -0.09 -24.01 2.85
CA ARG A 422 -0.09 -23.38 1.52
C ARG A 422 -0.17 -21.85 1.59
N ILE A 423 -1.04 -21.27 2.41
CA ILE A 423 -1.12 -19.82 2.63
C ILE A 423 0.21 -19.29 3.15
N VAL A 424 0.84 -19.99 4.10
CA VAL A 424 2.18 -19.61 4.61
C VAL A 424 3.24 -19.73 3.51
N ALA A 425 3.20 -20.81 2.72
CA ALA A 425 4.09 -20.99 1.58
C ALA A 425 3.87 -19.94 0.47
N ASP A 426 2.64 -19.45 0.28
CA ASP A 426 2.27 -18.43 -0.72
C ASP A 426 2.56 -16.99 -0.21
N MET A 427 2.30 -16.70 1.07
CA MET A 427 2.60 -15.42 1.73
C MET A 427 4.10 -15.16 1.84
N PHE A 428 4.88 -16.20 2.17
CA PHE A 428 6.32 -16.04 2.32
C PHE A 428 7.08 -16.52 1.10
N GLY A 429 6.59 -17.44 0.26
CA GLY A 429 7.46 -18.15 -0.69
C GLY A 429 8.63 -18.88 -0.01
N ILE A 430 8.71 -18.83 1.32
CA ILE A 430 9.95 -18.89 2.09
C ILE A 430 9.73 -19.58 3.42
N VAL A 431 9.88 -20.90 3.44
CA VAL A 431 10.39 -21.61 4.62
C VAL A 431 11.22 -22.83 4.20
N PHE A 432 12.13 -22.68 3.24
CA PHE A 432 12.91 -23.80 2.71
C PHE A 432 14.41 -23.61 2.96
N GLY A 433 14.99 -24.41 3.86
CA GLY A 433 16.44 -24.66 3.81
C GLY A 433 17.16 -25.03 5.10
N ILE A 434 16.67 -24.68 6.30
CA ILE A 434 17.56 -24.77 7.49
C ILE A 434 17.65 -26.20 8.06
N GLY A 435 16.62 -27.03 7.93
CA GLY A 435 16.66 -28.42 8.42
C GLY A 435 17.72 -29.29 7.76
N ALA A 436 18.09 -29.00 6.51
CA ALA A 436 19.12 -29.75 5.79
C ALA A 436 20.52 -29.57 6.43
N LEU A 437 20.78 -28.43 7.08
CA LEU A 437 22.05 -28.14 7.74
C LEU A 437 22.24 -29.01 9.01
N ALA A 438 21.16 -29.20 9.76
CA ALA A 438 21.14 -30.01 10.97
C ALA A 438 21.13 -31.53 10.69
N LEU A 439 20.53 -31.96 9.58
CA LEU A 439 20.32 -33.39 9.28
C LEU A 439 21.29 -33.99 8.26
N SER A 440 21.88 -33.22 7.35
CA SER A 440 22.72 -33.76 6.26
C SER A 440 24.21 -33.47 6.37
N GLY A 441 24.63 -32.55 7.26
CA GLY A 441 26.02 -32.11 7.38
C GLY A 441 26.61 -31.46 6.11
N ASN A 442 25.79 -31.22 5.08
CA ASN A 442 26.21 -30.75 3.76
C ASN A 442 25.64 -29.35 3.46
N PRO A 443 26.46 -28.27 3.55
CA PRO A 443 26.02 -26.90 3.35
C PRO A 443 25.54 -26.61 1.90
N TYR A 444 25.80 -27.50 0.94
CA TYR A 444 25.38 -27.32 -0.45
C TYR A 444 23.88 -27.57 -0.71
N VAL A 445 23.17 -28.26 0.19
CA VAL A 445 21.72 -28.51 0.06
C VAL A 445 20.90 -27.26 0.39
N LEU A 446 21.39 -26.45 1.33
CA LEU A 446 20.80 -25.16 1.74
C LEU A 446 20.78 -24.15 0.60
N LEU A 447 21.81 -24.23 -0.24
CA LEU A 447 21.99 -23.37 -1.37
C LEU A 447 20.86 -23.60 -2.38
N ALA A 448 20.57 -24.84 -2.78
CA ALA A 448 19.54 -25.10 -3.81
C ALA A 448 18.13 -24.58 -3.45
N ALA A 449 17.72 -24.66 -2.18
CA ALA A 449 16.40 -24.25 -1.71
C ALA A 449 16.18 -22.72 -1.65
N ALA A 450 17.27 -21.95 -1.53
CA ALA A 450 17.20 -20.50 -1.40
C ALA A 450 17.08 -19.74 -2.73
N ALA A 451 17.26 -20.43 -3.86
CA ALA A 451 17.21 -19.84 -5.19
C ALA A 451 15.83 -19.21 -5.49
N ASP A 452 14.75 -19.89 -5.10
CA ASP A 452 13.37 -19.42 -5.31
C ASP A 452 12.98 -18.24 -4.40
N LEU A 453 13.62 -18.13 -3.22
CA LEU A 453 13.38 -17.08 -2.20
C LEU A 453 13.84 -15.69 -2.66
N SER A 454 14.92 -15.64 -3.43
CA SER A 454 15.53 -14.39 -3.90
C SER A 454 14.58 -13.58 -4.79
N LEU A 455 13.60 -14.21 -5.44
CA LEU A 455 12.65 -13.52 -6.30
C LEU A 455 11.52 -12.82 -5.53
N ALA A 456 11.21 -13.24 -4.29
CA ALA A 456 10.02 -12.82 -3.54
C ALA A 456 10.27 -11.86 -2.36
N LEU A 457 11.21 -12.13 -1.42
CA LEU A 457 11.44 -11.26 -0.23
C LEU A 457 12.93 -11.13 0.15
N PRO A 458 13.62 -10.05 -0.29
CA PRO A 458 15.05 -9.87 -0.03
C PRO A 458 15.43 -9.68 1.45
N ASP A 459 14.55 -9.13 2.28
CA ASP A 459 14.78 -8.99 3.73
C ASP A 459 15.00 -10.34 4.40
N LEU A 460 14.17 -11.32 4.07
CA LEU A 460 14.26 -12.67 4.64
C LEU A 460 15.51 -13.39 4.11
N THR A 461 15.90 -13.16 2.86
CA THR A 461 17.14 -13.71 2.30
C THR A 461 18.37 -13.13 3.03
N ILE A 462 18.44 -11.81 3.23
CA ILE A 462 19.56 -11.19 3.96
C ILE A 462 19.59 -11.63 5.42
N GLN A 463 18.44 -11.78 6.07
CA GLN A 463 18.36 -12.28 7.44
C GLN A 463 18.75 -13.75 7.56
N VAL A 464 18.34 -14.61 6.62
CA VAL A 464 18.71 -16.04 6.60
C VAL A 464 20.22 -16.22 6.40
N PHE A 465 20.81 -15.45 5.47
CA PHE A 465 22.24 -15.56 5.15
C PHE A 465 23.12 -14.59 5.93
N ARG A 466 22.60 -13.93 6.98
CA ARG A 466 23.30 -12.85 7.67
C ARG A 466 24.69 -13.25 8.17
N GLU A 467 24.81 -14.40 8.83
CA GLU A 467 26.10 -14.89 9.33
C GLU A 467 27.06 -15.29 8.19
N GLU A 468 26.54 -15.87 7.12
CA GLU A 468 27.36 -16.26 5.96
C GLU A 468 27.86 -15.03 5.20
N ILE A 469 26.98 -14.04 5.01
CA ILE A 469 27.32 -12.75 4.43
C ILE A 469 28.36 -12.05 5.29
N ALA A 470 28.20 -12.01 6.62
CA ALA A 470 29.15 -11.37 7.54
C ALA A 470 30.57 -11.95 7.43
N LYS A 471 30.70 -13.26 7.16
CA LYS A 471 31.99 -13.94 6.96
C LYS A 471 32.69 -13.54 5.65
N LEU A 472 31.98 -12.94 4.69
CA LEU A 472 32.55 -12.51 3.42
C LEU A 472 33.35 -11.20 3.59
N PRO A 473 34.44 -11.00 2.82
CA PRO A 473 35.13 -9.71 2.78
C PRO A 473 34.17 -8.58 2.38
N GLY A 474 33.92 -7.64 3.30
CA GLY A 474 32.95 -6.54 3.09
C GLY A 474 31.50 -6.85 3.48
N GLY A 475 31.25 -8.04 4.04
CA GLY A 475 29.94 -8.53 4.47
C GLY A 475 29.28 -7.73 5.58
N GLU A 476 30.02 -7.45 6.66
CA GLU A 476 29.53 -6.63 7.78
C GLU A 476 29.15 -5.22 7.32
N GLU A 477 29.94 -4.61 6.45
CA GLU A 477 29.65 -3.29 5.89
C GLU A 477 28.40 -3.34 5.00
N PHE A 478 28.21 -4.39 4.20
CA PHE A 478 26.98 -4.58 3.44
C PHE A 478 25.75 -4.67 4.36
N LEU A 479 25.80 -5.50 5.41
CA LEU A 479 24.69 -5.67 6.36
C LEU A 479 24.36 -4.37 7.10
N ARG A 480 25.39 -3.63 7.50
CA ARG A 480 25.23 -2.30 8.11
C ARG A 480 24.55 -1.32 7.16
N GLN A 481 24.93 -1.30 5.89
CA GLN A 481 24.32 -0.44 4.89
C GLN A 481 22.88 -0.87 4.54
N TRP A 482 22.60 -2.17 4.55
CA TRP A 482 21.25 -2.71 4.42
C TRP A 482 20.34 -2.21 5.55
N ASP A 483 20.77 -2.39 6.80
CA ASP A 483 20.03 -1.92 7.97
C ASP A 483 19.85 -0.38 7.93
N LEU A 484 20.89 0.36 7.53
CA LEU A 484 20.81 1.81 7.38
C LEU A 484 19.81 2.23 6.31
N ILE A 485 19.76 1.54 5.16
CA ILE A 485 18.78 1.83 4.13
C ILE A 485 17.37 1.64 4.67
N TYR A 486 17.05 0.54 5.35
CA TYR A 486 15.68 0.35 5.84
C TYR A 486 15.33 1.27 7.02
N ASN A 487 16.30 1.64 7.86
CA ASN A 487 16.10 2.65 8.91
C ASN A 487 15.94 4.09 8.36
N VAL A 488 16.66 4.44 7.27
CA VAL A 488 16.67 5.79 6.68
C VAL A 488 15.60 5.96 5.60
N VAL A 489 15.28 4.92 4.83
CA VAL A 489 14.16 4.90 3.89
C VAL A 489 12.84 4.86 4.65
N GLY A 490 12.80 4.22 5.82
CA GLY A 490 11.65 4.27 6.75
C GLY A 490 11.48 5.62 7.48
N SER A 491 12.52 6.44 7.59
CA SER A 491 12.46 7.77 8.20
C SER A 491 12.48 8.88 7.15
N VAL A 492 11.33 9.51 6.93
CA VAL A 492 11.09 10.50 5.87
C VAL A 492 11.99 11.76 6.03
N VAL A 493 13.17 11.82 5.40
CA VAL A 493 14.12 12.94 5.56
C VAL A 493 13.81 14.14 4.63
N ALA A 494 13.90 15.36 5.17
CA ALA A 494 13.14 16.54 4.75
C ALA A 494 13.94 17.73 4.14
N VAL A 495 15.18 17.55 3.65
CA VAL A 495 15.99 18.71 3.19
C VAL A 495 16.85 18.33 1.97
N PRO A 496 17.01 19.18 0.93
CA PRO A 496 17.96 18.94 -0.18
C PRO A 496 19.40 18.65 0.27
N GLN A 497 19.84 19.27 1.37
CA GLN A 497 21.14 19.03 2.01
C GLN A 497 21.25 17.63 2.66
N LEU A 498 20.13 16.96 2.97
CA LEU A 498 20.08 15.57 3.48
C LEU A 498 19.80 14.53 2.38
N ALA A 499 19.30 14.95 1.21
CA ALA A 499 19.24 14.11 0.01
C ALA A 499 20.65 13.66 -0.43
N VAL A 500 21.67 14.50 -0.19
CA VAL A 500 23.09 14.14 -0.36
C VAL A 500 23.44 12.95 0.53
N GLY A 501 23.04 12.96 1.81
CA GLY A 501 23.28 11.87 2.76
C GLY A 501 22.62 10.56 2.34
N LEU A 502 21.35 10.58 1.91
CA LEU A 502 20.66 9.39 1.40
C LEU A 502 21.31 8.87 0.11
N SER A 503 21.66 9.76 -0.83
CA SER A 503 22.30 9.36 -2.08
C SER A 503 23.67 8.72 -1.85
N GLN A 504 24.42 9.20 -0.85
CA GLN A 504 25.69 8.61 -0.43
C GLN A 504 25.51 7.26 0.25
N ILE A 505 24.49 7.10 1.11
CA ILE A 505 24.14 5.81 1.74
C ILE A 505 23.75 4.79 0.65
N VAL A 506 22.94 5.18 -0.32
CA VAL A 506 22.53 4.32 -1.44
C VAL A 506 23.73 3.93 -2.32
N ALA A 507 24.62 4.89 -2.64
CA ALA A 507 25.85 4.58 -3.36
C ALA A 507 26.77 3.63 -2.57
N ALA A 508 26.91 3.83 -1.26
CA ALA A 508 27.70 2.97 -0.39
C ALA A 508 27.11 1.55 -0.30
N PHE A 509 25.79 1.42 -0.22
CA PHE A 509 25.10 0.14 -0.28
C PHE A 509 25.38 -0.60 -1.60
N TYR A 510 25.17 0.05 -2.73
CA TYR A 510 25.43 -0.58 -4.04
C TYR A 510 26.91 -0.93 -4.21
N LYS A 511 27.83 -0.07 -3.73
CA LYS A 511 29.27 -0.39 -3.70
C LYS A 511 29.55 -1.68 -2.93
N SER A 512 29.00 -1.80 -1.71
CA SER A 512 29.20 -2.99 -0.88
C SER A 512 28.59 -4.24 -1.53
N CYS A 513 27.37 -4.13 -2.07
CA CYS A 513 26.69 -5.21 -2.79
C CYS A 513 27.50 -5.68 -4.01
N LEU A 514 27.96 -4.76 -4.85
CA LEU A 514 28.75 -5.06 -6.04
C LEU A 514 30.14 -5.62 -5.71
N THR A 515 30.74 -5.19 -4.60
CA THR A 515 32.02 -5.74 -4.11
C THR A 515 31.86 -7.22 -3.71
N LEU A 516 30.76 -7.55 -3.04
CA LEU A 516 30.41 -8.94 -2.72
C LEU A 516 30.12 -9.76 -3.98
N LEU A 517 29.34 -9.22 -4.93
CA LEU A 517 29.05 -9.85 -6.22
C LEU A 517 30.31 -10.07 -7.08
N LYS A 518 31.31 -9.17 -7.00
CA LYS A 518 32.60 -9.31 -7.69
C LYS A 518 33.49 -10.38 -7.06
N SER A 519 33.44 -10.57 -5.75
CA SER A 519 34.28 -11.52 -5.00
C SER A 519 33.88 -12.99 -5.20
N SER A 520 33.05 -13.26 -6.21
CA SER A 520 32.20 -14.45 -6.43
C SER A 520 32.91 -15.76 -6.78
N VAL A 521 34.24 -15.83 -6.76
CA VAL A 521 34.96 -17.11 -6.98
C VAL A 521 34.81 -18.06 -5.77
N LYS A 522 34.38 -17.56 -4.60
CA LYS A 522 34.16 -18.34 -3.38
C LYS A 522 32.76 -18.20 -2.76
N VAL A 523 31.85 -17.48 -3.41
CA VAL A 523 30.51 -17.18 -2.89
C VAL A 523 29.50 -18.12 -3.54
N ALA A 524 28.61 -18.69 -2.73
CA ALA A 524 27.56 -19.55 -3.24
C ALA A 524 26.58 -18.80 -4.16
N GLU A 525 26.08 -19.48 -5.19
CA GLU A 525 25.16 -18.90 -6.20
C GLU A 525 23.93 -18.22 -5.57
N ASN A 526 23.42 -18.75 -4.47
CA ASN A 526 22.17 -18.27 -3.89
C ASN A 526 22.36 -17.01 -3.04
N VAL A 527 23.53 -16.85 -2.41
CA VAL A 527 23.95 -15.57 -1.83
C VAL A 527 24.10 -14.51 -2.94
N ARG A 528 24.61 -14.91 -4.12
CA ARG A 528 24.70 -14.03 -5.30
C ARG A 528 23.31 -13.59 -5.79
N GLN A 529 22.33 -14.49 -5.83
CA GLN A 529 20.95 -14.16 -6.18
C GLN A 529 20.28 -13.27 -5.13
N GLY A 530 20.49 -13.54 -3.84
CA GLY A 530 20.01 -12.69 -2.74
C GLY A 530 20.54 -11.25 -2.83
N LEU A 531 21.84 -11.08 -3.07
CA LEU A 531 22.45 -9.76 -3.26
C LEU A 531 21.88 -9.01 -4.47
N ARG A 532 21.66 -9.70 -5.60
CA ARG A 532 20.99 -9.12 -6.79
C ARG A 532 19.56 -8.67 -6.45
N ALA A 533 18.81 -9.51 -5.74
CA ALA A 533 17.44 -9.23 -5.36
C ALA A 533 17.31 -8.05 -4.39
N SER A 534 18.23 -7.95 -3.42
CA SER A 534 18.36 -6.82 -2.49
C SER A 534 18.62 -5.52 -3.25
N ALA A 535 19.55 -5.54 -4.21
CA ALA A 535 19.84 -4.38 -5.04
C ALA A 535 18.63 -3.94 -5.90
N ILE A 536 17.85 -4.90 -6.41
CA ILE A 536 16.60 -4.64 -7.13
C ILE A 536 15.51 -4.09 -6.19
N SER A 537 15.35 -4.61 -4.97
CA SER A 537 14.40 -4.05 -3.99
C SER A 537 14.66 -2.58 -3.72
N VAL A 538 15.90 -2.23 -3.36
CA VAL A 538 16.26 -0.84 -3.08
C VAL A 538 16.01 0.05 -4.29
N PHE A 539 16.25 -0.46 -5.50
CA PHE A 539 15.95 0.28 -6.73
C PHE A 539 14.44 0.51 -6.91
N LEU A 540 13.62 -0.52 -6.68
CA LEU A 540 12.17 -0.45 -6.78
C LEU A 540 11.57 0.51 -5.73
N ASP A 541 12.06 0.49 -4.49
CA ASP A 541 11.60 1.38 -3.43
C ASP A 541 11.91 2.85 -3.75
N LEU A 542 13.11 3.11 -4.30
CA LEU A 542 13.53 4.45 -4.72
C LEU A 542 12.76 4.95 -5.95
N ASN A 543 12.29 4.04 -6.80
CA ASN A 543 11.54 4.31 -8.03
C ASN A 543 10.09 3.80 -7.92
N SER A 544 9.51 3.88 -6.72
CA SER A 544 8.24 3.29 -6.31
C SER A 544 7.21 3.31 -7.45
N GLY A 545 6.79 2.12 -7.87
CA GLY A 545 5.77 1.82 -8.88
C GLY A 545 6.02 2.28 -10.31
N ALA A 546 7.21 2.78 -10.64
CA ALA A 546 7.61 3.06 -12.02
C ALA A 546 8.11 1.80 -12.76
N PHE A 547 8.57 0.79 -12.01
CA PHE A 547 9.10 -0.46 -12.55
C PHE A 547 8.48 -1.68 -11.84
N GLN A 548 8.39 -2.80 -12.54
CA GLN A 548 8.00 -4.09 -11.96
C GLN A 548 9.22 -5.01 -11.83
N ARG A 549 9.33 -5.73 -10.72
CA ARG A 549 10.47 -6.61 -10.43
C ARG A 549 10.77 -7.60 -11.57
N LYS A 550 9.74 -8.21 -12.14
CA LYS A 550 9.84 -9.21 -13.22
C LYS A 550 10.55 -8.68 -14.48
N ASP A 551 10.54 -7.36 -14.67
CA ASP A 551 11.12 -6.71 -15.85
C ASP A 551 12.58 -6.30 -15.63
N LEU A 552 13.15 -6.54 -14.45
CA LEU A 552 14.49 -6.11 -14.07
C LEU A 552 15.45 -7.29 -13.91
N ARG A 553 16.65 -7.18 -14.49
CA ARG A 553 17.77 -8.10 -14.21
C ARG A 553 19.03 -7.31 -13.92
N LEU A 554 19.62 -7.50 -12.74
CA LEU A 554 20.91 -6.90 -12.38
C LEU A 554 22.07 -7.75 -12.89
N PHE A 555 23.02 -7.13 -13.60
CA PHE A 555 24.23 -7.80 -14.06
C PHE A 555 25.30 -7.83 -12.98
N SER A 556 25.90 -9.00 -12.74
CA SER A 556 27.12 -9.10 -11.94
C SER A 556 28.28 -8.39 -12.64
N PRO A 557 29.27 -7.86 -11.89
CA PRO A 557 30.41 -7.17 -12.49
C PRO A 557 31.20 -7.97 -13.53
N THR A 558 31.20 -9.30 -13.40
CA THR A 558 31.81 -10.22 -14.38
C THR A 558 31.06 -10.26 -15.71
N GLU A 559 29.74 -10.05 -15.70
CA GLU A 559 28.90 -9.98 -16.90
C GLU A 559 29.14 -8.67 -17.67
N TRP A 560 29.72 -7.64 -17.05
CA TRP A 560 29.98 -6.36 -17.72
C TRP A 560 31.10 -6.47 -18.77
N VAL A 561 31.94 -7.50 -18.69
CA VAL A 561 33.15 -7.68 -19.53
C VAL A 561 32.98 -8.88 -20.44
N ILE A 562 32.65 -8.63 -21.72
CA ILE A 562 32.66 -9.67 -22.77
C ILE A 562 33.38 -9.11 -24.01
N PRO A 563 34.42 -9.78 -24.53
CA PRO A 563 35.04 -9.40 -25.79
C PRO A 563 33.99 -9.28 -26.89
N SER A 564 33.93 -8.15 -27.60
CA SER A 564 32.95 -7.80 -28.65
C SER A 564 31.48 -7.59 -28.24
N ALA A 565 31.13 -7.85 -26.98
CA ALA A 565 29.72 -7.91 -26.54
C ALA A 565 29.41 -7.24 -25.19
N GLY A 566 30.40 -6.95 -24.35
CA GLY A 566 30.21 -6.40 -23.01
C GLY A 566 30.24 -4.87 -22.95
N PHE A 567 29.82 -4.31 -21.81
CA PHE A 567 29.88 -2.88 -21.51
C PHE A 567 31.31 -2.38 -21.29
N PHE A 568 32.28 -3.26 -20.98
CA PHE A 568 33.69 -2.94 -20.78
C PHE A 568 34.60 -3.99 -21.41
N SER A 569 35.86 -3.62 -21.64
CA SER A 569 36.85 -4.48 -22.31
C SER A 569 37.70 -5.30 -21.34
N LYS A 570 37.81 -4.85 -20.08
CA LYS A 570 38.59 -5.50 -19.02
C LYS A 570 38.01 -5.17 -17.64
N THR A 571 38.22 -6.06 -16.68
CA THR A 571 37.68 -5.97 -15.31
C THR A 571 38.17 -4.75 -14.53
N SER A 572 39.39 -4.26 -14.80
CA SER A 572 39.91 -3.05 -14.15
C SER A 572 39.06 -1.80 -14.45
N GLU A 573 38.36 -1.77 -15.58
CA GLU A 573 37.47 -0.64 -15.93
C GLU A 573 36.18 -0.67 -15.11
N CYS A 574 35.74 -1.86 -14.69
CA CYS A 574 34.57 -2.06 -13.84
C CYS A 574 34.83 -1.62 -12.39
N ASP A 575 36.08 -1.71 -11.92
CA ASP A 575 36.43 -1.43 -10.53
C ASP A 575 36.14 0.00 -10.11
N ALA A 576 36.38 0.95 -11.02
CA ALA A 576 36.04 2.35 -10.82
C ALA A 576 34.52 2.58 -10.70
N LEU A 577 33.69 1.82 -11.42
CA LEU A 577 32.23 1.89 -11.28
C LEU A 577 31.74 1.28 -9.96
N ILE A 578 32.27 0.12 -9.60
CA ILE A 578 31.96 -0.56 -8.33
C ILE A 578 32.30 0.32 -7.14
N GLN A 579 33.46 0.98 -7.14
CA GLN A 579 33.89 1.89 -6.09
C GLN A 579 32.96 3.10 -5.89
N ASN A 580 32.22 3.48 -6.94
CA ASN A 580 31.19 4.51 -6.90
C ASN A 580 29.76 3.94 -6.68
N GLY A 581 29.59 2.62 -6.58
CA GLY A 581 28.26 2.01 -6.44
C GLY A 581 27.39 2.12 -7.70
N ALA A 582 28.01 2.29 -8.88
CA ALA A 582 27.31 2.30 -10.15
C ALA A 582 27.25 0.90 -10.76
N PHE A 583 26.12 0.56 -11.37
CA PHE A 583 25.90 -0.78 -11.94
C PHE A 583 25.04 -0.76 -13.19
N PHE A 584 25.06 -1.88 -13.92
CA PHE A 584 24.20 -2.10 -15.07
C PHE A 584 23.02 -3.00 -14.72
N MET A 585 21.87 -2.62 -15.25
CA MET A 585 20.64 -3.38 -15.17
C MET A 585 20.05 -3.52 -16.57
N GLU A 586 19.41 -4.64 -16.84
CA GLU A 586 18.53 -4.81 -17.99
C GLU A 586 17.09 -4.45 -17.64
N LEU A 587 16.44 -3.78 -18.58
CA LEU A 587 15.02 -3.45 -18.55
C LEU A 587 14.27 -4.39 -19.51
N ASP A 588 13.01 -4.71 -19.18
CA ASP A 588 12.09 -5.56 -19.95
C ASP A 588 12.49 -7.06 -20.03
N ALA A 589 13.13 -7.58 -18.97
CA ALA A 589 13.66 -8.96 -18.93
C ALA A 589 12.59 -10.06 -19.16
N ALA A 590 11.37 -9.90 -18.63
CA ALA A 590 10.30 -10.88 -18.76
C ALA A 590 9.81 -11.07 -20.21
N ALA A 591 9.57 -9.97 -20.93
CA ALA A 591 9.14 -10.01 -22.33
C ALA A 591 10.17 -10.71 -23.24
N ILE A 592 11.46 -10.56 -22.91
CA ILE A 592 12.56 -11.16 -23.65
C ILE A 592 12.66 -12.66 -23.35
N MET A 593 12.56 -13.06 -22.09
CA MET A 593 12.55 -14.48 -21.68
C MET A 593 11.38 -15.25 -22.32
N GLU A 594 10.20 -14.63 -22.44
CA GLU A 594 9.06 -15.21 -23.13
C GLU A 594 9.29 -15.36 -24.65
N SER A 595 9.93 -14.36 -25.28
CA SER A 595 10.29 -14.41 -26.71
C SER A 595 11.34 -15.48 -27.02
N ILE A 596 12.27 -15.74 -26.09
CA ILE A 596 13.33 -16.75 -26.20
C ILE A 596 12.75 -18.17 -26.05
N LYS A 597 11.81 -18.40 -25.13
CA LYS A 597 11.11 -19.71 -25.01
C LYS A 597 10.36 -20.11 -26.29
N LYS A 598 10.01 -19.15 -27.15
CA LYS A 598 9.33 -19.37 -28.44
C LYS A 598 10.28 -19.53 -29.64
N GLY A 599 11.60 -19.43 -29.48
CA GLY A 599 12.58 -19.48 -30.58
C GLY A 599 13.80 -20.40 -30.31
N ASN A 600 14.28 -21.09 -31.35
CA ASN A 600 15.36 -22.08 -31.28
C ASN A 600 16.63 -21.62 -30.54
N GLY A 601 16.81 -22.12 -29.30
CA GLY A 601 18.12 -22.55 -28.76
C GLY A 601 19.21 -21.50 -28.49
N ILE A 602 18.90 -20.21 -28.39
CA ILE A 602 19.92 -19.21 -28.01
C ILE A 602 19.99 -19.11 -26.48
N ASN A 603 21.18 -19.35 -25.93
CA ASN A 603 21.44 -19.21 -24.50
C ASN A 603 21.22 -17.74 -24.03
N PRO A 604 20.26 -17.47 -23.13
CA PRO A 604 19.90 -16.11 -22.68
C PRO A 604 21.00 -15.39 -21.89
N ASP A 605 22.04 -16.12 -21.44
CA ASP A 605 23.13 -15.56 -20.63
C ASP A 605 24.31 -14.99 -21.44
N ILE A 606 24.24 -15.01 -22.78
CA ILE A 606 25.27 -14.39 -23.63
C ILE A 606 24.84 -12.97 -24.01
N ILE A 607 25.40 -11.95 -23.35
CA ILE A 607 25.19 -10.51 -23.64
C ILE A 607 25.52 -10.14 -25.11
N GLY A 608 26.21 -11.02 -25.85
CA GLY A 608 26.57 -10.82 -27.25
C GLY A 608 25.51 -11.14 -28.30
N SER A 609 24.49 -11.96 -28.00
CA SER A 609 23.65 -12.56 -29.03
C SER A 609 22.42 -11.74 -29.46
N ILE A 610 22.17 -10.52 -28.93
CA ILE A 610 20.76 -10.13 -28.72
C ILE A 610 20.22 -8.97 -29.57
N SER A 611 18.90 -9.02 -29.76
CA SER A 611 18.03 -8.13 -30.55
C SER A 611 18.22 -6.64 -30.25
N SER A 612 17.84 -5.80 -31.22
CA SER A 612 17.79 -4.33 -31.10
C SER A 612 16.86 -3.81 -30.00
N ASN A 613 16.03 -4.69 -29.43
CA ASN A 613 14.92 -4.31 -28.55
C ASN A 613 15.32 -4.40 -27.06
N ARG A 614 16.52 -4.92 -26.73
CA ARG A 614 17.04 -4.93 -25.37
C ARG A 614 17.47 -3.53 -24.93
N LYS A 615 16.96 -3.11 -23.77
CA LYS A 615 17.33 -1.86 -23.12
C LYS A 615 18.16 -2.14 -21.89
N PHE A 616 19.24 -1.39 -21.75
CA PHE A 616 20.15 -1.46 -20.62
C PHE A 616 20.19 -0.10 -19.93
N ALA A 617 20.21 -0.12 -18.61
CA ALA A 617 20.33 1.05 -17.76
C ALA A 617 21.68 1.05 -17.03
N LEU A 618 22.31 2.22 -16.99
CA LEU A 618 23.35 2.57 -16.03
C LEU A 618 22.67 3.23 -14.84
N VAL A 619 22.78 2.60 -13.68
CA VAL A 619 22.19 3.06 -12.41
C VAL A 619 23.28 3.63 -11.51
N TYR A 620 23.02 4.80 -10.93
CA TYR A 620 23.89 5.44 -9.95
C TYR A 620 23.04 6.13 -8.88
N LYS A 621 23.39 5.96 -7.61
CA LYS A 621 22.61 6.47 -6.46
C LYS A 621 21.13 6.04 -6.49
N GLY A 622 20.84 4.87 -7.08
CA GLY A 622 19.50 4.30 -7.21
C GLY A 622 18.62 4.93 -8.29
N GLU A 623 19.15 5.84 -9.11
CA GLU A 623 18.45 6.40 -10.27
C GLU A 623 19.14 5.92 -11.57
N ILE A 624 18.35 5.69 -12.63
CA ILE A 624 18.86 5.50 -13.98
C ILE A 624 19.44 6.84 -14.45
N VAL A 625 20.75 6.87 -14.70
CA VAL A 625 21.45 8.08 -15.19
C VAL A 625 21.74 8.05 -16.68
N ALA A 626 21.64 6.87 -17.29
CA ALA A 626 21.62 6.67 -18.73
C ALA A 626 20.93 5.34 -19.06
N GLN A 627 20.17 5.29 -20.14
CA GLN A 627 19.65 4.03 -20.67
C GLN A 627 19.66 4.02 -22.20
N GLY A 628 19.65 2.83 -22.77
CA GLY A 628 19.52 2.63 -24.21
C GLY A 628 19.82 1.19 -24.61
N SER A 629 19.60 0.90 -25.88
CA SER A 629 20.09 -0.37 -26.45
C SER A 629 21.59 -0.27 -26.74
N ARG A 630 22.21 -1.41 -27.03
CA ARG A 630 23.61 -1.44 -27.48
C ARG A 630 23.85 -0.66 -28.79
N TYR A 631 22.80 -0.30 -29.53
CA TYR A 631 22.87 0.45 -30.79
C TYR A 631 22.54 1.94 -30.62
N ASP A 632 22.12 2.36 -29.42
CA ASP A 632 21.84 3.77 -29.14
C ASP A 632 23.17 4.55 -29.05
N LYS A 633 23.38 5.48 -29.98
CA LYS A 633 24.61 6.30 -30.06
C LYS A 633 24.81 7.17 -28.82
N THR A 634 23.74 7.66 -28.21
CA THR A 634 23.80 8.51 -27.01
C THR A 634 24.26 7.68 -25.82
N TYR A 635 23.67 6.49 -25.66
CA TYR A 635 24.07 5.55 -24.62
C TYR A 635 25.51 5.05 -24.81
N GLN A 636 25.90 4.68 -26.03
CA GLN A 636 27.28 4.28 -26.35
C GLN A 636 28.30 5.37 -26.02
N LYS A 637 27.98 6.64 -26.29
CA LYS A 637 28.85 7.76 -25.96
C LYS A 637 29.10 7.87 -24.46
N VAL A 638 28.05 7.73 -23.64
CA VAL A 638 28.17 7.71 -22.17
C VAL A 638 29.12 6.60 -21.72
N LEU A 639 28.96 5.38 -22.25
CA LEU A 639 29.84 4.26 -21.92
C LEU A 639 31.28 4.50 -22.36
N GLN A 640 31.51 5.09 -23.53
CA GLN A 640 32.85 5.44 -24.01
C GLN A 640 33.53 6.49 -23.14
N ASP A 641 32.78 7.50 -22.69
CA ASP A 641 33.33 8.56 -21.85
C ASP A 641 33.72 8.02 -20.46
N ILE A 642 32.90 7.14 -19.88
CA ILE A 642 33.25 6.39 -18.66
C ILE A 642 34.49 5.51 -18.89
N ARG A 643 34.55 4.76 -20.00
CA ARG A 643 35.71 3.91 -20.34
C ARG A 643 37.00 4.71 -20.41
N LYS A 644 37.01 5.88 -21.03
CA LYS A 644 38.20 6.75 -21.15
C LYS A 644 38.79 7.14 -19.80
N VAL A 645 37.94 7.35 -18.79
CA VAL A 645 38.35 7.81 -17.45
C VAL A 645 38.42 6.68 -16.41
N SER A 646 38.14 5.44 -16.81
CA SER A 646 38.07 4.27 -15.93
C SER A 646 39.38 3.91 -15.21
N TYR A 647 40.50 4.55 -15.57
CA TYR A 647 41.76 4.46 -14.83
C TYR A 647 41.73 5.15 -13.45
N SER A 648 40.71 5.98 -13.18
CA SER A 648 40.53 6.69 -11.91
C SER A 648 39.09 6.58 -11.41
N SER A 649 38.91 6.02 -10.21
CA SER A 649 37.61 6.00 -9.53
C SER A 649 37.05 7.41 -9.28
N GLU A 650 37.92 8.39 -9.05
CA GLU A 650 37.52 9.77 -8.82
C GLU A 650 36.98 10.42 -10.10
N GLU A 651 37.66 10.22 -11.23
CA GLU A 651 37.21 10.77 -12.52
C GLU A 651 35.91 10.10 -13.00
N VAL A 652 35.76 8.79 -12.80
CA VAL A 652 34.48 8.10 -13.04
C VAL A 652 33.38 8.68 -12.15
N GLY A 653 33.67 8.93 -10.87
CA GLY A 653 32.75 9.57 -9.96
C GLY A 653 32.28 10.94 -10.45
N ARG A 654 33.19 11.77 -10.96
CA ARG A 654 32.85 13.09 -11.54
C ARG A 654 31.94 12.96 -12.76
N VAL A 655 32.18 12.00 -13.65
CA VAL A 655 31.31 11.73 -14.81
C VAL A 655 29.92 11.28 -14.34
N LEU A 656 29.84 10.36 -13.37
CA LEU A 656 28.57 9.88 -12.82
C LEU A 656 27.78 10.98 -12.10
N GLU A 657 28.44 11.84 -11.31
CA GLU A 657 27.79 13.00 -10.70
C GLU A 657 27.30 13.99 -11.75
N SER A 658 28.05 14.22 -12.82
CA SER A 658 27.59 15.07 -13.92
C SER A 658 26.35 14.51 -14.62
N LEU A 659 26.24 13.19 -14.75
CA LEU A 659 25.05 12.53 -15.31
C LEU A 659 23.88 12.57 -14.33
N PHE A 660 24.13 12.34 -13.05
CA PHE A 660 23.12 12.35 -12.00
C PHE A 660 22.49 13.73 -11.80
N ASN A 661 23.34 14.77 -11.72
CA ASN A 661 22.93 16.16 -11.54
C ASN A 661 22.48 16.84 -12.84
N ARG A 662 22.48 16.10 -13.97
CA ARG A 662 21.93 16.61 -15.22
C ARG A 662 20.44 16.92 -15.02
N ARG A 663 20.04 18.10 -15.46
CA ARG A 663 18.63 18.49 -15.55
C ARG A 663 17.85 17.49 -16.42
N ARG A 664 16.78 16.92 -15.87
CA ARG A 664 15.93 15.89 -16.51
C ARG A 664 14.59 16.47 -16.96
N ILE A 665 13.99 15.88 -17.98
CA ILE A 665 12.66 16.25 -18.47
C ILE A 665 11.64 15.36 -17.77
N VAL A 666 10.68 15.97 -17.07
CA VAL A 666 9.60 15.21 -16.41
C VAL A 666 8.30 15.27 -17.19
N SER A 667 7.57 14.16 -17.15
CA SER A 667 6.22 14.02 -17.69
C SER A 667 5.33 13.22 -16.73
N VAL A 668 4.04 13.18 -17.01
CA VAL A 668 3.14 12.22 -16.37
C VAL A 668 3.31 10.83 -16.99
N GLU A 669 2.86 9.80 -16.28
CA GLU A 669 2.79 8.44 -16.82
C GLU A 669 1.95 8.37 -18.10
N GLU A 670 2.27 7.41 -18.96
CA GLU A 670 1.55 7.18 -20.21
C GLU A 670 0.09 6.79 -19.92
N GLY A 671 -0.86 7.33 -20.69
CA GLY A 671 -2.29 7.09 -20.50
C GLY A 671 -2.98 8.00 -19.47
N VAL A 672 -2.26 8.92 -18.81
CA VAL A 672 -2.85 9.88 -17.88
C VAL A 672 -3.51 11.06 -18.62
N GLU A 673 -4.80 11.28 -18.38
CA GLU A 673 -5.54 12.42 -18.92
C GLU A 673 -5.39 13.68 -18.04
N LEU A 674 -4.84 14.75 -18.62
CA LEU A 674 -4.73 16.05 -17.96
C LEU A 674 -6.07 16.81 -17.96
N GLY A 675 -6.22 17.73 -17.01
CA GLY A 675 -7.40 18.60 -16.90
C GLY A 675 -8.63 17.93 -16.28
N MET A 676 -8.57 16.65 -15.96
CA MET A 676 -9.68 15.92 -15.34
C MET A 676 -10.03 16.49 -13.98
N THR A 677 -11.32 16.72 -13.71
CA THR A 677 -11.76 17.16 -12.37
C THR A 677 -11.62 15.98 -11.40
N PRO A 678 -11.09 16.18 -10.16
CA PRO A 678 -10.94 15.09 -9.22
C PRO A 678 -12.31 14.48 -8.86
N GLY A 679 -12.36 13.15 -8.73
CA GLY A 679 -13.58 12.43 -8.37
C GLY A 679 -14.11 12.77 -6.96
N LYS A 680 -13.21 13.18 -6.05
CA LYS A 680 -13.51 13.73 -4.71
C LYS A 680 -12.47 14.77 -4.29
N GLY A 681 -12.89 15.71 -3.42
CA GLY A 681 -12.02 16.76 -2.90
C GLY A 681 -11.67 17.85 -3.92
N ILE A 682 -10.70 18.68 -3.56
CA ILE A 682 -10.20 19.77 -4.43
C ILE A 682 -8.87 19.45 -5.09
N LYS A 683 -8.26 18.31 -4.76
CA LYS A 683 -6.90 17.94 -5.15
C LYS A 683 -6.90 16.82 -6.19
N MET A 684 -6.04 16.95 -7.20
CA MET A 684 -5.74 15.93 -8.21
C MET A 684 -4.23 15.70 -8.22
N GLY A 685 -3.80 14.45 -8.05
CA GLY A 685 -2.39 14.06 -8.07
C GLY A 685 -2.01 13.44 -9.41
N TYR A 686 -0.84 13.80 -9.91
CA TYR A 686 -0.26 13.25 -11.13
C TYR A 686 1.14 12.73 -10.82
N ARG A 687 1.35 11.42 -10.96
CA ARG A 687 2.68 10.85 -10.81
C ARG A 687 3.60 11.38 -11.91
N LEU A 688 4.79 11.81 -11.51
CA LEU A 688 5.81 12.30 -12.43
C LEU A 688 6.92 11.26 -12.59
N ILE A 689 7.29 11.03 -13.83
CA ILE A 689 8.45 10.24 -14.23
C ILE A 689 9.40 11.11 -15.07
N ASP A 690 10.70 10.85 -15.01
CA ASP A 690 11.67 11.49 -15.91
C ASP A 690 11.80 10.75 -17.25
N GLU A 691 12.63 11.27 -18.17
CA GLU A 691 12.86 10.66 -19.49
C GLU A 691 13.46 9.25 -19.43
N PHE A 692 13.94 8.82 -18.26
CA PHE A 692 14.44 7.48 -18.02
C PHE A 692 13.45 6.58 -17.29
N GLY A 693 12.27 7.08 -16.95
CA GLY A 693 11.26 6.38 -16.18
C GLY A 693 11.48 6.44 -14.66
N ASN A 694 12.50 7.16 -14.17
CA ASN A 694 12.67 7.29 -12.72
C ASN A 694 11.54 8.11 -12.12
N TYR A 695 11.15 7.77 -10.89
CA TYR A 695 10.15 8.52 -10.16
C TYR A 695 10.67 9.92 -9.79
N ALA A 696 9.99 10.97 -10.28
CA ALA A 696 10.36 12.37 -10.06
C ALA A 696 9.49 13.08 -9.01
N GLY A 697 8.44 12.42 -8.51
CA GLY A 697 7.49 12.96 -7.54
C GLY A 697 6.05 12.87 -8.02
N GLU A 698 5.17 13.65 -7.41
CA GLU A 698 3.76 13.75 -7.72
C GLU A 698 3.37 15.23 -7.80
N LEU A 699 2.90 15.67 -8.96
CA LEU A 699 2.34 17.01 -9.14
C LEU A 699 0.90 17.01 -8.63
N ILE A 700 0.63 17.81 -7.61
CA ILE A 700 -0.69 17.93 -7.00
C ILE A 700 -1.29 19.28 -7.38
N ARG A 701 -2.36 19.26 -8.17
CA ARG A 701 -3.20 20.42 -8.45
C ARG A 701 -4.30 20.54 -7.40
N ALA A 702 -4.54 21.73 -6.87
CA ALA A 702 -5.68 22.04 -6.00
C ALA A 702 -6.53 23.20 -6.55
N GLN A 703 -7.86 23.06 -6.58
CA GLN A 703 -8.78 24.13 -6.94
C GLN A 703 -9.18 24.97 -5.71
N GLU A 704 -8.83 26.25 -5.71
CA GLU A 704 -9.20 27.22 -4.68
C GLU A 704 -10.46 28.03 -5.07
N LYS A 705 -10.95 28.89 -4.15
CA LYS A 705 -12.08 29.81 -4.42
C LYS A 705 -11.75 30.77 -5.58
N GLY A 706 -12.72 30.97 -6.49
CA GLY A 706 -12.62 31.92 -7.59
C GLY A 706 -11.76 31.43 -8.76
N ASP A 707 -12.04 30.21 -9.21
CA ASP A 707 -11.48 29.57 -10.41
C ASP A 707 -9.96 29.57 -10.51
N LYS A 708 -9.29 29.60 -9.35
CA LYS A 708 -7.84 29.55 -9.22
C LYS A 708 -7.40 28.10 -8.99
N LEU A 709 -6.44 27.65 -9.77
CA LEU A 709 -5.73 26.40 -9.55
C LEU A 709 -4.38 26.72 -8.91
N THR A 710 -3.98 25.94 -7.92
CA THR A 710 -2.65 25.98 -7.33
C THR A 710 -1.96 24.64 -7.53
N TYR A 711 -0.65 24.64 -7.66
CA TYR A 711 0.13 23.43 -7.89
C TYR A 711 1.22 23.30 -6.82
N SER A 712 1.42 22.06 -6.37
CA SER A 712 2.47 21.67 -5.44
C SER A 712 3.11 20.37 -5.91
N LEU A 713 4.34 20.09 -5.50
CA LEU A 713 5.06 18.88 -5.87
C LEU A 713 5.27 18.05 -4.62
N SER A 714 4.67 16.88 -4.50
CA SER A 714 5.03 15.92 -3.46
C SER A 714 6.21 15.07 -3.95
N VAL A 715 7.29 15.01 -3.19
CA VAL A 715 8.40 14.09 -3.48
C VAL A 715 8.51 13.15 -2.30
N ARG A 716 8.22 11.86 -2.54
CA ARG A 716 8.24 10.80 -1.50
C ARG A 716 7.34 11.12 -0.31
N GLY A 717 6.10 11.53 -0.58
CA GLY A 717 5.06 11.77 0.43
C GLY A 717 5.16 13.10 1.19
N LYS A 718 6.15 13.95 0.91
CA LYS A 718 6.27 15.31 1.48
C LYS A 718 6.09 16.39 0.43
N ALA A 719 5.21 17.35 0.73
CA ALA A 719 4.89 18.48 -0.15
C ALA A 719 6.03 19.51 -0.24
N GLN A 720 6.43 19.81 -1.48
CA GLN A 720 7.30 20.92 -1.86
C GLN A 720 6.46 22.03 -2.49
N LYS A 721 6.81 23.27 -2.13
CA LYS A 721 6.10 24.46 -2.60
C LYS A 721 6.60 24.82 -4.00
N LEU A 722 5.76 24.65 -5.02
CA LEU A 722 6.07 25.08 -6.39
C LEU A 722 5.75 26.57 -6.64
N ASN A 723 5.07 27.28 -5.71
CA ASN A 723 4.52 28.63 -5.88
C ASN A 723 3.82 28.85 -7.24
N CYS A 724 3.23 27.80 -7.80
CA CYS A 724 2.58 27.82 -9.11
C CYS A 724 1.07 27.99 -8.96
N PHE A 725 0.48 28.91 -9.72
CA PHE A 725 -0.96 29.01 -9.81
C PHE A 725 -1.42 29.43 -11.21
N THR A 726 -2.68 29.13 -11.52
CA THR A 726 -3.39 29.68 -12.66
C THR A 726 -4.76 30.17 -12.23
N ARG A 727 -5.33 31.11 -12.99
CA ARG A 727 -6.69 31.59 -12.82
C ARG A 727 -7.27 31.94 -14.19
N LEU A 728 -8.55 31.63 -14.38
CA LEU A 728 -9.30 32.14 -15.52
C LEU A 728 -9.83 33.53 -15.18
N LEU A 729 -9.53 34.51 -16.03
CA LEU A 729 -9.97 35.89 -15.88
C LEU A 729 -11.06 36.22 -16.89
N ASP A 730 -11.91 37.14 -16.47
CA ASP A 730 -12.91 37.84 -17.26
C ASP A 730 -12.76 39.35 -17.06
N GLU A 731 -13.50 40.14 -17.81
CA GLU A 731 -13.39 41.60 -17.77
C GLU A 731 -13.52 42.15 -16.34
N LYS A 732 -14.48 41.65 -15.55
CA LYS A 732 -14.70 42.09 -14.17
C LYS A 732 -13.52 41.75 -13.25
N SER A 733 -12.99 40.53 -13.33
CA SER A 733 -11.86 40.10 -12.49
C SER A 733 -10.51 40.67 -12.95
N ALA A 734 -10.40 41.08 -14.21
CA ALA A 734 -9.21 41.73 -14.78
C ALA A 734 -9.07 43.21 -14.39
N GLN A 735 -10.19 43.92 -14.16
CA GLN A 735 -10.23 45.36 -13.84
C GLN A 735 -9.36 45.76 -12.65
N ALA A 736 -9.34 44.96 -11.58
CA ALA A 736 -8.59 45.28 -10.36
C ALA A 736 -7.09 45.45 -10.60
N ASN A 737 -6.53 44.77 -11.62
CA ASN A 737 -5.14 44.86 -12.00
C ASN A 737 -4.95 45.52 -13.37
N ARG A 738 -6.00 46.17 -13.92
CA ARG A 738 -5.99 46.82 -15.25
C ARG A 738 -5.49 45.91 -16.38
N LEU A 739 -5.83 44.62 -16.33
CA LEU A 739 -5.40 43.66 -17.35
C LEU A 739 -6.29 43.74 -18.61
N PRO A 740 -5.73 43.60 -19.83
CA PRO A 740 -6.45 43.84 -21.08
C PRO A 740 -7.36 42.66 -21.49
N VAL A 741 -8.46 42.48 -20.76
CA VAL A 741 -9.53 41.50 -21.03
C VAL A 741 -10.81 42.25 -21.35
N TYR A 742 -11.41 42.00 -22.52
CA TYR A 742 -12.52 42.82 -23.01
C TYR A 742 -13.78 42.00 -23.24
N GLY A 743 -14.93 42.56 -22.87
CA GLY A 743 -16.24 41.95 -23.09
C GLY A 743 -16.34 40.53 -22.53
N ASN A 744 -16.67 39.56 -23.40
CA ASN A 744 -16.92 38.17 -22.99
C ASN A 744 -15.68 37.27 -23.03
N GLU A 745 -14.47 37.84 -23.20
CA GLU A 745 -13.23 37.07 -23.26
C GLU A 745 -12.96 36.29 -21.96
N ARG A 746 -12.49 35.05 -22.10
CA ARG A 746 -12.00 34.19 -21.03
C ARG A 746 -10.51 33.95 -21.22
N MET A 747 -9.72 34.58 -20.36
CA MET A 747 -8.26 34.66 -20.49
C MET A 747 -7.56 33.97 -19.33
N LEU A 748 -6.70 32.99 -19.63
CA LEU A 748 -5.94 32.28 -18.60
C LEU A 748 -4.71 33.10 -18.19
N MET A 749 -4.56 33.33 -16.89
CA MET A 749 -3.38 33.94 -16.29
C MET A 749 -2.71 32.93 -15.37
N GLY A 750 -1.38 32.88 -15.34
CA GLY A 750 -0.66 32.03 -14.41
C GLY A 750 0.71 32.59 -14.03
N ASP A 751 1.15 32.23 -12.83
CA ASP A 751 2.52 32.45 -12.36
C ASP A 751 3.13 31.09 -12.02
N PHE A 752 4.27 30.79 -12.65
CA PHE A 752 4.97 29.51 -12.54
C PHE A 752 6.33 29.68 -11.86
N ASN A 753 6.31 30.29 -10.67
CA ASN A 753 7.51 30.56 -9.87
C ASN A 753 8.07 29.30 -9.17
N ILE A 754 8.52 28.33 -9.96
CA ILE A 754 9.10 27.08 -9.47
C ILE A 754 10.47 27.40 -8.83
N PRO A 755 10.77 26.96 -7.59
CA PRO A 755 12.08 27.18 -6.96
C PRO A 755 13.26 26.68 -7.81
N ILE A 756 14.38 27.41 -7.79
CA ILE A 756 15.53 27.08 -8.65
C ILE A 756 16.09 25.67 -8.37
N ALA A 757 16.09 25.25 -7.10
CA ALA A 757 16.52 23.92 -6.67
C ALA A 757 15.72 22.78 -7.34
N ILE A 758 14.45 23.02 -7.70
CA ILE A 758 13.64 22.07 -8.45
C ILE A 758 13.95 22.19 -9.93
N THR A 759 14.06 23.41 -10.46
CA THR A 759 14.34 23.61 -11.89
C THR A 759 15.74 23.21 -12.31
N ASP A 760 16.71 23.17 -11.41
CA ASP A 760 18.05 22.67 -11.69
C ASP A 760 18.03 21.16 -11.92
N LYS A 761 17.18 20.43 -11.18
CA LYS A 761 17.00 18.98 -11.34
C LYS A 761 16.02 18.63 -12.47
N TYR A 762 14.93 19.40 -12.62
CA TYR A 762 13.82 19.06 -13.50
C TYR A 762 13.45 20.20 -14.48
N SER A 763 12.99 19.79 -15.66
CA SER A 763 12.46 20.63 -16.73
C SER A 763 11.12 20.07 -17.19
N GLY A 764 10.30 20.89 -17.86
CA GLY A 764 8.98 20.47 -18.33
C GLY A 764 7.83 20.75 -17.35
N LEU A 765 8.09 20.88 -16.04
CA LEU A 765 7.07 21.16 -15.01
C LEU A 765 6.14 22.35 -15.35
N GLY A 766 6.70 23.48 -15.80
CA GLY A 766 5.88 24.65 -16.16
C GLY A 766 4.96 24.40 -17.37
N ASP A 767 5.41 23.60 -18.34
CA ASP A 767 4.58 23.24 -19.50
C ASP A 767 3.51 22.22 -19.12
N LEU A 768 3.82 21.31 -18.19
CA LEU A 768 2.86 20.37 -17.64
C LEU A 768 1.76 21.11 -16.86
N VAL A 769 2.12 22.03 -15.96
CA VAL A 769 1.18 22.89 -15.23
C VAL A 769 0.30 23.70 -16.19
N LEU A 770 0.90 24.30 -17.21
CA LEU A 770 0.15 25.06 -18.23
C LEU A 770 -0.82 24.17 -19.00
N SER A 771 -0.35 23.01 -19.46
CA SER A 771 -1.14 22.06 -20.25
C SER A 771 -2.31 21.52 -19.44
N ASP A 772 -2.08 21.17 -18.18
CA ASP A 772 -3.10 20.69 -17.26
C ASP A 772 -4.14 21.77 -16.96
N ALA A 773 -3.71 22.99 -16.66
CA ALA A 773 -4.63 24.12 -16.44
C ALA A 773 -5.49 24.40 -17.69
N MET A 774 -4.88 24.46 -18.88
CA MET A 774 -5.61 24.68 -20.12
C MET A 774 -6.64 23.57 -20.36
N ALA A 775 -6.26 22.31 -20.21
CA ALA A 775 -7.16 21.17 -20.34
C ALA A 775 -8.30 21.25 -19.30
N PHE A 776 -8.02 21.64 -18.06
CA PHE A 776 -9.03 21.80 -17.01
C PHE A 776 -10.09 22.85 -17.36
N TYR A 777 -9.66 24.04 -17.79
CA TYR A 777 -10.61 25.10 -18.15
C TYR A 777 -11.37 24.81 -19.43
N GLN A 778 -10.77 24.09 -20.38
CA GLN A 778 -11.42 23.77 -21.67
C GLN A 778 -12.40 22.60 -21.60
N THR A 779 -12.11 21.57 -20.80
CA THR A 779 -12.99 20.39 -20.68
C THR A 779 -14.20 20.66 -19.79
N ASN A 780 -14.06 21.57 -18.82
CA ASN A 780 -15.15 21.90 -17.91
C ASN A 780 -16.07 22.97 -18.49
N LYS A 781 -17.26 22.54 -18.96
CA LYS A 781 -18.27 23.38 -19.62
C LYS A 781 -18.64 24.66 -18.85
N LYS A 782 -18.45 24.68 -17.52
CA LYS A 782 -18.78 25.85 -16.69
C LYS A 782 -17.94 27.09 -17.00
N PHE A 783 -16.76 26.93 -17.60
CA PHE A 783 -15.82 28.02 -17.87
C PHE A 783 -15.95 28.62 -19.27
N GLY A 784 -16.73 27.99 -20.14
CA GLY A 784 -16.82 28.38 -21.55
C GLY A 784 -15.54 28.09 -22.34
N GLN A 785 -15.41 28.73 -23.49
CA GLN A 785 -14.25 28.55 -24.36
C GLN A 785 -13.11 29.46 -23.90
N LEU A 786 -11.89 28.91 -23.81
CA LEU A 786 -10.69 29.68 -23.55
C LEU A 786 -10.26 30.48 -24.79
N ASP A 787 -10.20 31.80 -24.68
CA ASP A 787 -9.88 32.72 -25.78
C ASP A 787 -8.39 33.01 -25.90
N GLY A 788 -7.65 32.98 -24.78
CA GLY A 788 -6.22 33.23 -24.78
C GLY A 788 -5.56 33.12 -23.41
N VAL A 789 -4.27 33.49 -23.39
CA VAL A 789 -3.43 33.55 -22.19
C VAL A 789 -2.83 34.94 -22.04
N ILE A 790 -2.81 35.45 -20.81
CA ILE A 790 -2.15 36.71 -20.45
C ILE A 790 -0.76 36.40 -19.91
N GLY A 791 0.27 36.95 -20.55
CA GLY A 791 1.61 37.05 -19.99
C GLY A 791 1.74 38.35 -19.20
N TRP A 792 1.70 38.27 -17.87
CA TRP A 792 2.02 39.38 -16.98
C TRP A 792 3.38 39.13 -16.34
N TRP A 793 4.41 39.81 -16.82
CA TRP A 793 5.80 39.60 -16.44
C TRP A 793 6.34 40.83 -15.74
N LYS A 794 7.03 40.67 -14.60
CA LYS A 794 7.42 41.81 -13.76
C LYS A 794 8.69 41.56 -12.92
N LYS A 795 9.30 42.65 -12.46
CA LYS A 795 10.27 42.66 -11.34
C LYS A 795 9.51 42.51 -10.01
N ALA A 796 9.94 41.58 -9.15
CA ALA A 796 9.34 41.36 -7.82
C ALA A 796 10.24 40.48 -6.94
N THR A 797 10.22 40.71 -5.62
CA THR A 797 11.01 39.93 -4.63
C THR A 797 10.66 38.45 -4.59
N MET A 798 9.45 38.07 -5.01
CA MET A 798 9.10 36.66 -5.16
C MET A 798 9.97 35.91 -6.18
N TYR A 799 10.67 36.63 -7.07
CA TYR A 799 11.58 36.06 -8.07
C TYR A 799 13.06 36.24 -7.69
N ASP A 800 13.39 36.43 -6.41
CA ASP A 800 14.78 36.60 -5.95
C ASP A 800 15.68 35.41 -6.36
N ASP A 801 15.14 34.18 -6.36
CA ASP A 801 15.79 32.96 -6.90
C ASP A 801 16.24 33.10 -8.37
N TYR A 802 15.62 34.03 -9.12
CA TYR A 802 15.86 34.32 -10.52
C TYR A 802 16.42 35.73 -10.78
N GLY A 803 17.00 36.38 -9.75
CA GLY A 803 17.57 37.72 -9.87
C GLY A 803 16.56 38.86 -9.72
N GLY A 804 15.44 38.61 -9.05
CA GLY A 804 14.44 39.63 -8.70
C GLY A 804 13.43 39.95 -9.81
N GLN A 805 13.40 39.17 -10.89
CA GLN A 805 12.44 39.36 -11.98
C GLN A 805 12.07 38.04 -12.67
N SER A 806 10.91 38.01 -13.33
CA SER A 806 10.47 36.79 -14.02
C SER A 806 11.35 36.44 -15.23
N ILE A 807 11.53 35.15 -15.49
CA ILE A 807 12.32 34.65 -16.63
C ILE A 807 11.75 35.17 -17.96
N ASN A 808 10.43 35.25 -18.08
CA ASN A 808 9.79 35.76 -19.30
C ASN A 808 10.12 37.25 -19.53
N LEU A 809 10.17 38.08 -18.49
CA LEU A 809 10.57 39.49 -18.60
C LEU A 809 12.02 39.59 -19.10
N THR A 810 12.91 38.80 -18.52
CA THR A 810 14.32 38.71 -18.92
C THR A 810 14.44 38.33 -20.40
N LYS A 811 13.77 37.23 -20.81
CA LYS A 811 13.81 36.73 -22.20
C LYS A 811 13.21 37.72 -23.20
N PHE A 812 12.16 38.44 -22.81
CA PHE A 812 11.55 39.47 -23.65
C PHE A 812 12.55 40.60 -23.93
N TRP A 813 13.18 41.15 -22.89
CA TRP A 813 14.13 42.25 -23.07
C TRP A 813 15.44 41.82 -23.75
N GLU A 814 15.92 40.61 -23.51
CA GLU A 814 17.03 40.01 -24.29
C GLU A 814 16.69 39.97 -25.79
N ALA A 815 15.48 39.53 -26.14
CA ALA A 815 15.02 39.47 -27.52
C ALA A 815 14.87 40.87 -28.15
N ARG A 816 14.37 41.85 -27.40
CA ARG A 816 14.27 43.25 -27.84
C ARG A 816 15.65 43.86 -28.07
N ALA A 817 16.61 43.61 -27.18
CA ALA A 817 18.00 44.03 -27.35
C ALA A 817 18.67 43.39 -28.58
N ALA A 818 18.24 42.17 -28.93
CA ALA A 818 18.65 41.49 -30.17
C ALA A 818 17.93 41.98 -31.44
N GLY A 819 17.14 43.06 -31.37
CA GLY A 819 16.50 43.71 -32.52
C GLY A 819 15.15 43.12 -32.96
N LYS A 820 14.57 42.17 -32.21
CA LYS A 820 13.27 41.58 -32.54
C LYS A 820 12.11 42.55 -32.30
N SER A 821 11.02 42.44 -33.09
CA SER A 821 9.77 43.18 -32.83
C SER A 821 9.17 42.83 -31.47
N ILE A 822 8.16 43.59 -31.00
CA ILE A 822 7.45 43.26 -29.76
C ILE A 822 6.77 41.88 -29.89
N GLU A 823 6.12 41.58 -31.01
CA GLU A 823 5.49 40.27 -31.20
C GLU A 823 6.53 39.14 -31.25
N GLU A 824 7.64 39.34 -31.95
CA GLU A 824 8.71 38.36 -32.04
C GLU A 824 9.40 38.11 -30.69
N ALA A 825 9.61 39.17 -29.90
CA ALA A 825 10.14 39.08 -28.56
C ALA A 825 9.17 38.34 -27.63
N ALA A 826 7.88 38.68 -27.67
CA ALA A 826 6.83 38.00 -26.91
C ALA A 826 6.78 36.51 -27.22
N LEU A 827 6.81 36.13 -28.50
CA LEU A 827 6.79 34.73 -28.94
C LEU A 827 8.08 33.95 -28.66
N SER A 828 9.17 34.65 -28.31
CA SER A 828 10.43 34.02 -27.90
C SER A 828 10.51 33.68 -26.41
N THR A 829 9.58 34.17 -25.60
CA THR A 829 9.47 33.85 -24.17
C THR A 829 8.97 32.42 -23.94
N PHE A 830 9.06 31.91 -22.70
CA PHE A 830 8.48 30.61 -22.35
C PHE A 830 6.97 30.62 -22.63
N THR A 831 6.24 31.62 -22.12
CA THR A 831 4.79 31.70 -22.33
C THR A 831 4.47 31.79 -23.82
N GLY A 832 5.09 32.69 -24.56
CA GLY A 832 4.79 32.89 -25.99
C GLY A 832 5.11 31.67 -26.86
N SER A 833 6.25 31.01 -26.63
CA SER A 833 6.62 29.80 -27.40
C SER A 833 5.66 28.64 -27.14
N LYS A 834 5.24 28.41 -25.89
CA LYS A 834 4.27 27.38 -25.53
C LYS A 834 2.87 27.69 -26.06
N MET A 835 2.42 28.94 -25.96
CA MET A 835 1.13 29.35 -26.49
C MET A 835 1.06 29.24 -28.01
N LYS A 836 2.13 29.62 -28.72
CA LYS A 836 2.23 29.42 -30.18
C LYS A 836 2.10 27.95 -30.57
N ALA A 837 2.78 27.05 -29.84
CA ALA A 837 2.70 25.61 -30.09
C ALA A 837 1.29 25.03 -29.86
N LYS A 838 0.50 25.66 -28.97
CA LYS A 838 -0.88 25.29 -28.64
C LYS A 838 -1.94 26.04 -29.48
N GLY A 839 -1.54 26.76 -30.54
CA GLY A 839 -2.45 27.45 -31.47
C GLY A 839 -2.83 28.89 -31.08
N PHE A 840 -2.22 29.45 -30.04
CA PHE A 840 -2.45 30.82 -29.56
C PHE A 840 -1.30 31.74 -29.98
N GLY A 841 -1.13 31.90 -31.29
CA GLY A 841 0.00 32.63 -31.87
C GLY A 841 -0.24 34.13 -32.12
N LYS A 842 -1.47 34.62 -31.96
CA LYS A 842 -1.81 36.03 -32.20
C LYS A 842 -1.46 36.86 -30.96
N VAL A 843 -0.60 37.86 -31.11
CA VAL A 843 -0.15 38.72 -30.01
C VAL A 843 -0.97 40.01 -29.99
N ARG A 844 -1.51 40.40 -28.83
CA ARG A 844 -2.18 41.69 -28.59
C ARG A 844 -1.51 42.39 -27.40
N TYR A 845 -1.20 43.67 -27.57
CA TYR A 845 -0.59 44.52 -26.53
C TYR A 845 -1.00 45.99 -26.74
N GLU A 846 -0.87 46.78 -25.69
CA GLU A 846 -0.91 48.25 -25.73
C GLU A 846 0.50 48.76 -25.42
N ILE A 847 0.90 49.89 -25.99
CA ILE A 847 2.28 50.42 -25.80
C ILE A 847 2.55 50.73 -24.33
N ASP A 848 1.56 51.27 -23.63
CA ASP A 848 1.64 51.63 -22.19
C ASP A 848 1.78 50.41 -21.28
N ASN A 849 1.57 49.19 -21.79
CA ASN A 849 1.72 47.93 -21.06
C ASN A 849 3.12 47.30 -21.24
N ILE A 850 4.05 47.98 -21.91
CA ILE A 850 5.41 47.51 -22.21
C ILE A 850 6.43 48.44 -21.53
N GLU A 851 6.70 48.18 -20.25
CA GLU A 851 7.62 48.94 -19.40
C GLU A 851 8.82 48.06 -18.97
N GLU A 852 9.94 48.70 -18.61
CA GLU A 852 11.19 47.98 -18.30
C GLU A 852 11.03 46.99 -17.12
N ASP A 853 10.22 47.36 -16.13
CA ASP A 853 9.93 46.58 -14.94
C ASP A 853 8.68 45.70 -15.07
N GLN A 854 7.86 45.91 -16.11
CA GLN A 854 6.62 45.18 -16.33
C GLN A 854 6.21 45.10 -17.80
N VAL A 855 5.85 43.89 -18.25
CA VAL A 855 5.30 43.64 -19.58
C VAL A 855 4.00 42.86 -19.48
N ILE A 856 2.92 43.37 -20.08
CA ILE A 856 1.60 42.70 -20.17
C ILE A 856 1.25 42.46 -21.63
N ILE A 857 1.10 41.19 -22.01
CA ILE A 857 0.83 40.77 -23.39
C ILE A 857 -0.21 39.64 -23.42
N ASN A 858 -1.12 39.68 -24.40
CA ASN A 858 -2.09 38.61 -24.62
C ASN A 858 -1.69 37.72 -25.82
N PHE A 859 -1.81 36.42 -25.61
CA PHE A 859 -1.66 35.38 -26.64
C PHE A 859 -3.04 34.79 -26.95
N LEU A 860 -3.57 35.11 -28.12
CA LEU A 860 -4.92 34.78 -28.56
C LEU A 860 -4.90 33.67 -29.61
N LYS A 861 -6.02 32.96 -29.71
CA LYS A 861 -6.27 32.00 -30.80
C LYS A 861 -6.15 32.72 -32.16
N LYS A 862 -5.62 32.01 -33.15
CA LYS A 862 -5.50 32.53 -34.53
C LYS A 862 -6.85 32.84 -35.14
#